data_AF-A0A7C6A4T5-F1
#
_entry.id   AF-A0A7C6A4T5-F1
#
_cell.length_a   1.000
_cell.length_b   1.000
_cell.length_c   1.000
_cell.angle_alpha   90.00
_cell.angle_beta   90.00
_cell.angle_gamma   90.00
#
_symmetry.space_group_name_H-M   'P 1'
#
loop_
_entity.id
_entity.type
_entity.pdbx_description
1 polymer ?
#
loop_
_entity_poly.entity_id
_entity_poly.type
_entity_poly.pdbx_seq_one_letter_code
_entity_poly.pdbx_strand_id
1 'polypeptide(L)'
;MGINIGVDIGAISLKLAALGQPEDRAVLEALCAASRAFRLLNWDSPQGPRPLVISEYRRILGSPIQSTYDLLQEFYELVPETRIEGIRVTGSGSRTIAKILGIYFEKEFKAIARMFSAFYPEVRTIFELGGESAKYIRLEPQAETGRHGIVDYDRSGECAAGTGSFLDQQASRLNYSVEEIGEVACKANCAARIAGRCSVFAKSDMIHAQQKGYRPEEILRGLCDAVARNFKASVVKGRKVIAPVALIGAVSQNIGITRALREVFHLGQSDLFVPELYAWCGAIGTAMLEAEDTRKRSFAEIHRLAQHETEIQAHDMRPLSMENVVLLRDRVLPWEPPPGDDPIPAYLGIDVGSVSTNLAVIDQDGSLIHEVYLRTAGRPIEAVQQGLAEVDRLWGHRLQILGVGTTGSGRELIAEVVGADVVNDEITAHKTGALHVAQTMGLPAVDTIFEIGGQDSKFISIENGVVVDFAMNEACAAGTGSFLEEQAEKLGISIKGEFARLALSAPAPTRLGERCTVFMERDVTSWLHKGESVPNLVAGLAYSIALNYLNRVVRGRKIGNVIYFQGGTAYNDAVAAAFAGLLGKTITVPPHNGVIGAIGMALIARQWRLATGGKTRFRGYDLSRLEMSSRDFICQACSNLCEMKEFTIQGQKSYWGDKCSDRFRKPSLTGRKPVIEDLFALREKLLEQITGRPLNARPTADGKLVVGLPRAMAMLDLYPFWHRYFREAGLE
;
A
#
# COMPACT_ATOMS: atom_id res chain seq x y z
N MET A 1 -31.30 14.84 -37.45
CA MET A 1 -29.84 14.87 -37.29
C MET A 1 -29.59 14.85 -35.80
N GLY A 2 -28.99 13.77 -35.28
CA GLY A 2 -29.34 13.31 -33.94
C GLY A 2 -28.33 12.41 -33.24
N ILE A 3 -27.02 12.68 -33.39
CA ILE A 3 -26.01 11.96 -32.60
C ILE A 3 -25.95 12.58 -31.21
N ASN A 4 -26.26 11.78 -30.20
CA ASN A 4 -26.20 12.18 -28.79
C ASN A 4 -25.03 11.46 -28.12
N ILE A 5 -24.15 12.21 -27.46
CA ILE A 5 -22.91 11.69 -26.86
C ILE A 5 -23.06 11.59 -25.35
N GLY A 6 -22.71 10.43 -24.80
CA GLY A 6 -22.52 10.20 -23.38
C GLY A 6 -21.07 9.93 -23.06
N VAL A 7 -20.49 10.65 -22.11
CA VAL A 7 -19.12 10.41 -21.64
C VAL A 7 -19.12 10.01 -20.17
N ASP A 8 -18.56 8.85 -19.86
CA ASP A 8 -18.32 8.38 -18.50
C ASP A 8 -16.86 8.69 -18.11
N ILE A 9 -16.70 9.69 -17.25
CA ILE A 9 -15.42 10.15 -16.71
C ILE A 9 -15.32 9.62 -15.27
N GLY A 10 -14.79 8.39 -15.17
CA GLY A 10 -14.45 7.77 -13.90
C GLY A 10 -13.16 8.35 -13.32
N ALA A 11 -12.78 7.90 -12.12
CA ALA A 11 -11.58 8.40 -11.46
C ALA A 11 -10.27 7.98 -12.16
N ILE A 12 -10.26 6.80 -12.79
CA ILE A 12 -9.08 6.23 -13.48
C ILE A 12 -9.37 5.85 -14.92
N SER A 13 -10.57 6.19 -15.44
CA SER A 13 -11.05 5.65 -16.70
C SER A 13 -11.95 6.61 -17.44
N LEU A 14 -11.85 6.63 -18.76
CA LEU A 14 -12.66 7.45 -19.64
C LEU A 14 -13.29 6.58 -20.73
N LYS A 15 -14.58 6.73 -20.96
CA LYS A 15 -15.32 6.04 -22.03
C LYS A 15 -16.35 6.96 -22.67
N LEU A 16 -16.54 6.81 -23.98
CA LEU A 16 -17.53 7.54 -24.75
C LEU A 16 -18.50 6.56 -25.41
N ALA A 17 -19.78 6.96 -25.48
CA ALA A 17 -20.80 6.32 -26.29
C ALA A 17 -21.51 7.38 -27.14
N ALA A 18 -21.68 7.13 -28.43
CA ALA A 18 -22.39 7.99 -29.37
C ALA A 18 -23.60 7.23 -29.94
N LEU A 19 -24.80 7.72 -29.65
CA LEU A 19 -26.05 7.15 -30.12
C LEU A 19 -26.59 7.96 -31.29
N GLY A 20 -26.57 7.39 -32.49
CA GLY A 20 -27.07 8.02 -33.72
C GLY A 20 -28.52 7.69 -34.05
N GLN A 21 -29.03 8.36 -35.07
CA GLN A 21 -30.25 7.96 -35.79
C GLN A 21 -29.87 7.07 -37.00
N PRO A 22 -30.82 6.37 -37.64
CA PRO A 22 -30.52 5.53 -38.81
C PRO A 22 -29.74 6.25 -39.92
N GLU A 23 -29.97 7.55 -40.11
CA GLU A 23 -29.29 8.37 -41.13
C GLU A 23 -27.83 8.69 -40.78
N ASP A 24 -27.46 8.57 -39.51
CA ASP A 24 -26.10 8.84 -39.02
C ASP A 24 -25.18 7.61 -39.15
N ARG A 25 -25.70 6.46 -39.64
CA ARG A 25 -24.94 5.21 -39.72
C ARG A 25 -23.68 5.32 -40.57
N ALA A 26 -23.77 5.92 -41.76
CA ALA A 26 -22.65 5.99 -42.70
C ALA A 26 -21.46 6.79 -42.13
N VAL A 27 -21.72 7.88 -41.39
CA VAL A 27 -20.65 8.68 -40.76
C VAL A 27 -20.02 7.94 -39.58
N LEU A 28 -20.82 7.20 -38.81
CA LEU A 28 -20.32 6.39 -37.69
C LEU A 28 -19.55 5.14 -38.16
N GLU A 29 -19.93 4.54 -39.29
CA GLU A 29 -19.15 3.47 -39.93
C GLU A 29 -17.80 3.98 -40.45
N ALA A 30 -17.77 5.19 -41.02
CA ALA A 30 -16.53 5.83 -41.45
C ALA A 30 -15.59 6.12 -40.26
N LEU A 31 -16.13 6.60 -39.13
CA LEU A 31 -15.38 6.78 -37.88
C LEU A 31 -14.68 5.49 -37.44
N CYS A 32 -15.43 4.38 -37.35
CA CYS A 32 -14.89 3.08 -36.93
C CYS A 32 -13.91 2.47 -37.94
N ALA A 33 -14.07 2.75 -39.23
CA ALA A 33 -13.13 2.31 -40.26
C ALA A 33 -11.81 3.10 -40.22
N ALA A 34 -11.87 4.40 -39.91
CA ALA A 34 -10.72 5.29 -39.87
C ALA A 34 -9.96 5.23 -38.53
N SER A 35 -10.64 4.92 -37.42
CA SER A 35 -10.02 4.87 -36.09
C SER A 35 -10.35 3.57 -35.37
N ARG A 36 -9.30 2.85 -34.95
CA ARG A 36 -9.41 1.67 -34.08
C ARG A 36 -9.87 2.00 -32.66
N ALA A 37 -9.95 3.28 -32.31
CA ALA A 37 -10.40 3.72 -30.99
C ALA A 37 -11.93 3.64 -30.82
N PHE A 38 -12.69 3.29 -31.86
CA PHE A 38 -14.14 3.26 -31.82
C PHE A 38 -14.70 1.97 -32.44
N ARG A 39 -15.74 1.41 -31.82
CA ARG A 39 -16.44 0.21 -32.30
C ARG A 39 -17.93 0.51 -32.49
N LEU A 40 -18.45 0.15 -33.67
CA LEU A 40 -19.88 0.23 -33.98
C LEU A 40 -20.61 -1.02 -33.48
N LEU A 41 -21.75 -0.79 -32.84
CA LEU A 41 -22.69 -1.79 -32.34
C LEU A 41 -24.06 -1.52 -32.96
N ASN A 42 -24.77 -2.59 -33.30
CA ASN A 42 -26.16 -2.51 -33.73
C ASN A 42 -27.04 -2.73 -32.51
N TRP A 43 -27.83 -1.72 -32.15
CA TRP A 43 -28.83 -1.84 -31.10
C TRP A 43 -30.24 -1.85 -31.71
N ASP A 44 -30.92 -2.98 -31.58
CA ASP A 44 -32.32 -3.13 -31.97
C ASP A 44 -33.22 -2.51 -30.90
N SER A 45 -33.46 -1.21 -31.01
CA SER A 45 -34.35 -0.50 -30.10
C SER A 45 -35.82 -0.82 -30.40
N PRO A 46 -36.75 -0.61 -29.44
CA PRO A 46 -38.19 -0.72 -29.71
C PRO A 46 -38.70 0.20 -30.84
N GLN A 47 -37.90 1.20 -31.23
CA GLN A 47 -38.22 2.19 -32.27
C GLN A 47 -37.51 1.88 -33.60
N GLY A 48 -36.81 0.75 -33.70
CA GLY A 48 -36.00 0.34 -34.85
C GLY A 48 -34.50 0.27 -34.56
N PRO A 49 -33.69 -0.28 -35.49
CA PRO A 49 -32.25 -0.40 -35.33
C PRO A 49 -31.58 0.97 -35.29
N ARG A 50 -30.77 1.22 -34.27
CA ARG A 50 -30.00 2.47 -34.11
C ARG A 50 -28.50 2.18 -34.06
N PRO A 51 -27.66 2.99 -34.75
CA PRO A 51 -26.21 2.86 -34.66
C PRO A 51 -25.72 3.39 -33.30
N LEU A 52 -24.97 2.55 -32.58
CA LEU A 52 -24.32 2.90 -31.32
C LEU A 52 -22.81 2.72 -31.48
N VAL A 53 -22.04 3.80 -31.35
CA VAL A 53 -20.58 3.72 -31.30
C VAL A 53 -20.13 3.81 -29.85
N ILE A 54 -19.15 2.99 -29.47
CA ILE A 54 -18.44 3.10 -28.20
C ILE A 54 -16.95 3.32 -28.46
N SER A 55 -16.28 4.06 -27.57
CA SER A 55 -14.82 4.16 -27.60
C SER A 55 -14.17 2.92 -26.99
N GLU A 56 -12.89 2.70 -27.28
CA GLU A 56 -12.03 1.86 -26.45
C GLU A 56 -11.99 2.36 -25.01
N TYR A 57 -11.75 1.45 -24.07
CA TYR A 57 -11.58 1.81 -22.66
C TYR A 57 -10.23 2.49 -22.46
N ARG A 58 -10.22 3.74 -21.99
CA ARG A 58 -8.98 4.50 -21.74
C ARG A 58 -8.73 4.63 -20.25
N ARG A 59 -7.50 4.34 -19.80
CA ARG A 59 -7.04 4.70 -18.45
C ARG A 59 -6.65 6.18 -18.45
N ILE A 60 -7.07 6.91 -17.41
CA ILE A 60 -6.66 8.29 -17.19
C ILE A 60 -5.36 8.26 -16.38
N LEU A 61 -4.26 8.71 -16.98
CA LEU A 61 -2.97 8.90 -16.32
C LEU A 61 -2.69 10.40 -16.25
N GLY A 62 -2.77 11.00 -15.07
CA GLY A 62 -2.61 12.46 -14.92
C GLY A 62 -3.92 13.24 -15.04
N SER A 63 -4.04 14.12 -16.04
CA SER A 63 -5.12 15.13 -16.12
C SER A 63 -6.41 14.58 -16.77
N PRO A 64 -7.51 14.44 -16.01
CA PRO A 64 -8.79 13.97 -16.54
C PRO A 64 -9.41 14.94 -17.56
N ILE A 65 -9.12 16.23 -17.41
CA ILE A 65 -9.57 17.29 -18.33
C ILE A 65 -8.92 17.09 -19.69
N GLN A 66 -7.59 16.91 -19.72
CA GLN A 66 -6.85 16.71 -20.97
C GLN A 66 -7.29 15.43 -21.67
N SER A 67 -7.36 14.31 -20.95
CA SER A 67 -7.79 13.04 -21.55
C SER A 67 -9.21 13.10 -22.13
N THR A 68 -10.11 13.86 -21.49
CA THR A 68 -11.47 14.07 -22.00
C THR A 68 -11.48 14.92 -23.26
N TYR A 69 -10.66 15.99 -23.29
CA TYR A 69 -10.49 16.81 -24.48
C TYR A 69 -9.94 16.01 -25.64
N ASP A 70 -8.87 15.23 -25.43
CA ASP A 70 -8.23 14.41 -26.46
C ASP A 70 -9.22 13.39 -27.07
N LEU A 71 -10.00 12.68 -26.23
CA LEU A 71 -11.00 11.73 -26.72
C LEU A 71 -12.12 12.39 -27.52
N LEU A 72 -12.58 13.57 -27.10
CA LEU A 72 -13.58 14.31 -27.85
C LEU A 72 -13.00 14.83 -29.18
N GLN A 73 -11.78 15.34 -29.18
CA GLN A 73 -11.10 15.81 -30.39
C GLN A 73 -10.95 14.68 -31.42
N GLU A 74 -10.48 13.50 -31.00
CA GLU A 74 -10.38 12.33 -31.89
C GLU A 74 -11.73 11.92 -32.51
N PHE A 75 -12.83 12.10 -31.77
CA PHE A 75 -14.17 11.86 -32.31
C PHE A 75 -14.56 12.94 -33.34
N TYR A 76 -14.24 14.20 -33.08
CA TYR A 76 -14.57 15.34 -33.94
C TYR A 76 -13.74 15.44 -35.21
N GLU A 77 -12.53 14.87 -35.23
CA GLU A 77 -11.71 14.79 -36.46
C GLU A 77 -12.42 14.04 -37.59
N LEU A 78 -13.34 13.13 -37.25
CA LEU A 78 -14.03 12.26 -38.19
C LEU A 78 -15.55 12.47 -38.24
N VAL A 79 -16.15 12.98 -37.16
CA VAL A 79 -17.59 13.31 -37.09
C VAL A 79 -17.77 14.83 -36.98
N PRO A 80 -18.36 15.50 -38.00
CA PRO A 80 -18.56 16.94 -37.98
C PRO A 80 -19.41 17.39 -36.79
N GLU A 81 -19.02 18.48 -36.12
CA GLU A 81 -19.75 19.04 -34.97
C GLU A 81 -21.23 19.31 -35.27
N THR A 82 -21.56 19.68 -36.51
CA THR A 82 -22.94 19.94 -36.98
C THR A 82 -23.86 18.71 -36.90
N ARG A 83 -23.30 17.50 -36.76
CA ARG A 83 -24.06 16.25 -36.58
C ARG A 83 -24.36 15.95 -35.11
N ILE A 84 -23.76 16.68 -34.17
CA ILE A 84 -23.90 16.42 -32.74
C ILE A 84 -25.08 17.22 -32.19
N GLU A 85 -26.04 16.50 -31.62
CA GLU A 85 -27.27 17.07 -31.10
C GLU A 85 -27.13 17.48 -29.63
N GLY A 86 -26.32 16.75 -28.85
CA GLY A 86 -26.13 17.00 -27.43
C GLY A 86 -25.04 16.13 -26.82
N ILE A 87 -24.50 16.59 -25.69
CA ILE A 87 -23.46 15.91 -24.93
C ILE A 87 -23.82 15.95 -23.45
N ARG A 88 -23.70 14.80 -22.80
CA ARG A 88 -23.91 14.66 -21.36
C ARG A 88 -22.81 13.81 -20.75
N VAL A 89 -22.47 14.12 -19.50
CA VAL A 89 -21.38 13.46 -18.78
C VAL A 89 -21.85 12.83 -17.48
N THR A 90 -21.18 11.73 -17.10
CA THR A 90 -21.37 11.05 -15.83
C THR A 90 -20.03 10.56 -15.27
N GLY A 91 -20.06 9.94 -14.08
CA GLY A 91 -18.88 9.47 -13.38
C GLY A 91 -18.29 10.50 -12.41
N SER A 92 -17.28 10.10 -11.62
CA SER A 92 -16.73 10.91 -10.53
C SER A 92 -15.99 12.18 -10.99
N GLY A 93 -15.33 12.16 -12.15
CA GLY A 93 -14.56 13.29 -12.69
C GLY A 93 -15.38 14.29 -13.49
N SER A 94 -16.66 14.01 -13.71
CA SER A 94 -17.48 14.74 -14.68
C SER A 94 -18.02 16.08 -14.23
N ARG A 95 -18.09 16.37 -12.92
CA ARG A 95 -18.66 17.65 -12.42
C ARG A 95 -17.85 18.86 -12.84
N THR A 96 -16.52 18.79 -12.70
CA THR A 96 -15.63 19.88 -13.10
C THR A 96 -15.70 20.08 -14.61
N ILE A 97 -15.64 18.99 -15.37
CA ILE A 97 -15.74 19.02 -16.83
C ILE A 97 -17.10 19.54 -17.29
N ALA A 98 -18.20 19.16 -16.62
CA ALA A 98 -19.52 19.70 -16.90
C ALA A 98 -19.59 21.22 -16.70
N LYS A 99 -18.90 21.75 -15.67
CA LYS A 99 -18.81 23.19 -15.43
C LYS A 99 -17.97 23.88 -16.50
N ILE A 100 -16.77 23.36 -16.79
CA ILE A 100 -15.83 23.91 -17.79
C ILE A 100 -16.47 23.92 -19.18
N LEU A 101 -17.06 22.80 -19.59
CA LEU A 101 -17.68 22.61 -20.88
C LEU A 101 -19.16 23.04 -20.88
N GLY A 102 -19.70 23.63 -19.81
CA GLY A 102 -21.11 24.02 -19.77
C GLY A 102 -22.13 22.92 -20.19
N ILE A 103 -21.82 21.63 -20.03
CA ILE A 103 -22.68 20.49 -20.40
C ILE A 103 -23.44 19.94 -19.20
N TYR A 104 -24.46 19.11 -19.46
CA TYR A 104 -25.23 18.48 -18.39
C TYR A 104 -24.44 17.35 -17.72
N PHE A 105 -24.42 17.38 -16.39
CA PHE A 105 -23.99 16.26 -15.56
C PHE A 105 -25.20 15.42 -15.17
N GLU A 106 -25.06 14.09 -15.26
CA GLU A 106 -26.08 13.14 -14.84
C GLU A 106 -25.54 12.12 -13.83
N LYS A 107 -26.40 11.73 -12.89
CA LYS A 107 -26.04 10.73 -11.88
C LYS A 107 -25.89 9.36 -12.53
N GLU A 108 -24.75 8.75 -12.28
CA GLU A 108 -24.36 7.45 -12.85
C GLU A 108 -25.39 6.34 -12.59
N PHE A 109 -26.00 6.30 -11.40
CA PHE A 109 -27.09 5.37 -11.07
C PHE A 109 -28.23 5.41 -12.10
N LYS A 110 -28.64 6.62 -12.50
CA LYS A 110 -29.73 6.83 -13.45
C LYS A 110 -29.30 6.41 -14.86
N ALA A 111 -28.07 6.72 -15.25
CA ALA A 111 -27.51 6.28 -16.53
C ALA A 111 -27.46 4.75 -16.62
N ILE A 112 -26.89 4.07 -15.62
CA ILE A 112 -26.81 2.60 -15.58
C ILE A 112 -28.21 1.98 -15.63
N ALA A 113 -29.15 2.44 -14.78
CA ALA A 113 -30.52 1.93 -14.79
C ALA A 113 -31.20 2.12 -16.15
N ARG A 114 -30.96 3.26 -16.82
CA ARG A 114 -31.51 3.52 -18.15
C ARG A 114 -30.97 2.55 -19.20
N MET A 115 -29.67 2.25 -19.19
CA MET A 115 -29.08 1.28 -20.12
C MET A 115 -29.65 -0.12 -19.89
N PHE A 116 -29.72 -0.56 -18.64
CA PHE A 116 -30.27 -1.88 -18.30
C PHE A 116 -31.75 -2.04 -18.67
N SER A 117 -32.57 -1.00 -18.46
CA SER A 117 -33.97 -1.03 -18.87
C SER A 117 -34.17 -1.23 -20.38
N ALA A 118 -33.16 -0.93 -21.21
CA ALA A 118 -33.25 -1.09 -22.67
C ALA A 118 -32.56 -2.34 -23.21
N PHE A 119 -31.43 -2.74 -22.62
CA PHE A 119 -30.63 -3.86 -23.12
C PHE A 119 -30.90 -5.18 -22.38
N TYR A 120 -31.28 -5.11 -21.10
CA TYR A 120 -31.43 -6.28 -20.22
C TYR A 120 -32.65 -6.12 -19.29
N PRO A 121 -33.89 -6.02 -19.82
CA PRO A 121 -35.10 -5.78 -19.03
C PRO A 121 -35.46 -6.93 -18.06
N GLU A 122 -34.83 -8.09 -18.19
CA GLU A 122 -34.96 -9.22 -17.27
C GLU A 122 -34.16 -9.02 -15.98
N VAL A 123 -33.10 -8.19 -15.98
CA VAL A 123 -32.23 -7.98 -14.81
C VAL A 123 -33.01 -7.34 -13.65
N ARG A 124 -32.73 -7.80 -12.43
CA ARG A 124 -33.36 -7.29 -11.20
C ARG A 124 -32.35 -6.69 -10.22
N THR A 125 -31.10 -7.11 -10.29
CA THR A 125 -30.03 -6.56 -9.46
C THR A 125 -28.80 -6.30 -10.30
N ILE A 126 -28.14 -5.16 -10.07
CA ILE A 126 -26.87 -4.81 -10.68
C ILE A 126 -25.83 -4.68 -9.57
N PHE A 127 -24.75 -5.43 -9.70
CA PHE A 127 -23.52 -5.25 -8.96
C PHE A 127 -22.53 -4.51 -9.85
N GLU A 128 -21.98 -3.41 -9.37
CA GLU A 128 -20.90 -2.71 -10.05
C GLU A 128 -19.65 -2.78 -9.20
N LEU A 129 -18.55 -3.27 -9.78
CA LEU A 129 -17.21 -3.19 -9.22
C LEU A 129 -16.32 -2.37 -10.16
N GLY A 130 -16.22 -1.07 -9.87
CA GLY A 130 -15.37 -0.13 -10.59
C GLY A 130 -13.97 0.01 -9.98
N GLY A 131 -13.18 0.93 -10.53
CA GLY A 131 -11.81 1.20 -10.08
C GLY A 131 -11.71 1.74 -8.64
N GLU A 132 -12.55 2.72 -8.28
CA GLU A 132 -12.50 3.36 -6.94
C GLU A 132 -13.82 3.27 -6.16
N SER A 133 -14.87 2.77 -6.80
CA SER A 133 -16.19 2.65 -6.19
C SER A 133 -16.85 1.35 -6.59
N ALA A 134 -17.73 0.88 -5.72
CA ALA A 134 -18.58 -0.26 -5.94
C ALA A 134 -20.04 0.13 -5.67
N LYS A 135 -20.99 -0.40 -6.44
CA LYS A 135 -22.41 -0.05 -6.35
C LYS A 135 -23.30 -1.28 -6.33
N TYR A 136 -24.43 -1.12 -5.67
CA TYR A 136 -25.55 -2.04 -5.68
C TYR A 136 -26.78 -1.27 -6.17
N ILE A 137 -27.49 -1.82 -7.15
CA ILE A 137 -28.71 -1.23 -7.69
C ILE A 137 -29.77 -2.32 -7.83
N ARG A 138 -30.94 -2.11 -7.23
CA ARG A 138 -32.12 -2.97 -7.37
C ARG A 138 -33.11 -2.30 -8.31
N LEU A 139 -33.53 -3.05 -9.31
CA LEU A 139 -34.44 -2.61 -10.36
C LEU A 139 -35.77 -3.34 -10.28
N GLU A 140 -36.87 -2.60 -10.42
CA GLU A 140 -38.21 -3.17 -10.61
C GLU A 140 -38.93 -2.46 -11.77
N PRO A 141 -39.77 -3.16 -12.53
CA PRO A 141 -40.60 -2.53 -13.56
C PRO A 141 -41.56 -1.52 -12.91
N GLN A 142 -41.60 -0.30 -13.45
CA GLN A 142 -42.61 0.68 -13.06
C GLN A 142 -43.93 0.36 -13.76
N ALA A 143 -45.01 0.31 -12.97
CA ALA A 143 -46.35 -0.03 -13.46
C ALA A 143 -46.87 0.93 -14.55
N GLU A 144 -46.45 2.20 -14.55
CA GLU A 144 -46.96 3.23 -15.44
C GLU A 144 -46.25 3.30 -16.80
N THR A 145 -44.94 3.03 -16.84
CA THR A 145 -44.10 3.23 -18.03
C THR A 145 -43.57 1.93 -18.61
N GLY A 146 -43.68 0.81 -17.89
CA GLY A 146 -43.04 -0.46 -18.23
C GLY A 146 -41.50 -0.43 -18.14
N ARG A 147 -40.89 0.71 -17.80
CA ARG A 147 -39.44 0.89 -17.67
C ARG A 147 -38.99 0.52 -16.26
N HIS A 148 -37.74 0.05 -16.11
CA HIS A 148 -37.20 -0.27 -14.80
C HIS A 148 -36.84 0.99 -14.02
N GLY A 149 -37.37 1.08 -12.80
CA GLY A 149 -37.01 2.09 -11.81
C GLY A 149 -36.04 1.54 -10.76
N ILE A 150 -35.21 2.41 -10.20
CA ILE A 150 -34.36 2.08 -9.06
C ILE A 150 -35.22 2.09 -7.80
N VAL A 151 -35.36 0.93 -7.15
CA VAL A 151 -36.16 0.76 -5.92
C VAL A 151 -35.30 0.67 -4.67
N ASP A 152 -34.02 0.35 -4.81
CA ASP A 152 -33.04 0.35 -3.73
C ASP A 152 -31.64 0.50 -4.33
N TYR A 153 -30.75 1.20 -3.66
CA TYR A 153 -29.36 1.35 -4.10
C TYR A 153 -28.44 1.63 -2.92
N ASP A 154 -27.18 1.23 -3.06
CA ASP A 154 -26.11 1.63 -2.15
C ASP A 154 -24.80 1.74 -2.92
N ARG A 155 -23.81 2.38 -2.31
CA ARG A 155 -22.45 2.45 -2.84
C ARG A 155 -21.43 2.26 -1.73
N SER A 156 -20.23 1.84 -2.13
CA SER A 156 -19.08 1.87 -1.23
C SER A 156 -18.87 3.28 -0.69
N GLY A 157 -18.43 3.33 0.57
CA GLY A 157 -18.05 4.58 1.23
C GLY A 157 -16.76 5.16 0.62
N GLU A 158 -16.06 5.97 1.41
CA GLU A 158 -14.89 6.66 0.91
C GLU A 158 -13.62 5.80 0.78
N CYS A 159 -13.67 4.56 1.26
CA CYS A 159 -12.56 3.63 1.18
C CYS A 159 -12.62 2.84 -0.14
N ALA A 160 -11.53 2.82 -0.92
CA ALA A 160 -11.37 1.99 -2.11
C ALA A 160 -11.23 0.48 -1.81
N ALA A 161 -11.32 0.06 -0.55
CA ALA A 161 -11.28 -1.35 -0.19
C ALA A 161 -12.41 -2.14 -0.87
N GLY A 162 -12.05 -3.24 -1.53
CA GLY A 162 -13.00 -4.06 -2.29
C GLY A 162 -13.36 -3.52 -3.68
N THR A 163 -12.49 -2.71 -4.29
CA THR A 163 -12.64 -2.17 -5.66
C THR A 163 -11.47 -2.59 -6.56
N GLY A 164 -11.45 -2.17 -7.82
CA GLY A 164 -10.36 -2.48 -8.76
C GLY A 164 -9.00 -1.93 -8.33
N SER A 165 -8.94 -0.69 -7.83
CA SER A 165 -7.70 -0.06 -7.33
C SER A 165 -7.10 -0.85 -6.16
N PHE A 166 -7.95 -1.45 -5.31
CA PHE A 166 -7.49 -2.35 -4.25
C PHE A 166 -6.82 -3.61 -4.84
N LEU A 167 -7.40 -4.21 -5.90
CA LEU A 167 -6.82 -5.37 -6.58
C LEU A 167 -5.50 -5.00 -7.30
N ASP A 168 -5.47 -3.89 -8.04
CA ASP A 168 -4.26 -3.36 -8.72
C ASP A 168 -3.11 -3.20 -7.72
N GLN A 169 -3.38 -2.54 -6.59
CA GLN A 169 -2.38 -2.32 -5.54
C GLN A 169 -1.85 -3.64 -4.97
N GLN A 170 -2.73 -4.60 -4.69
CA GLN A 170 -2.29 -5.86 -4.08
C GLN A 170 -1.55 -6.76 -5.08
N ALA A 171 -1.97 -6.80 -6.35
CA ALA A 171 -1.40 -7.69 -7.35
C ALA A 171 -0.01 -7.26 -7.84
N SER A 172 0.20 -5.97 -8.05
CA SER A 172 1.52 -5.41 -8.40
C SER A 172 2.63 -5.82 -7.41
N ARG A 173 2.28 -6.01 -6.12
CA ARG A 173 3.23 -6.47 -5.08
C ARG A 173 3.70 -7.91 -5.26
N LEU A 174 2.90 -8.72 -5.94
CA LEU A 174 3.24 -10.09 -6.31
C LEU A 174 3.80 -10.17 -7.75
N ASN A 175 4.03 -9.02 -8.41
CA ASN A 175 4.37 -8.89 -9.82
C ASN A 175 3.33 -9.54 -10.76
N TYR A 176 2.04 -9.35 -10.45
CA TYR A 176 0.94 -9.70 -11.35
C TYR A 176 0.16 -8.45 -11.76
N SER A 177 -0.32 -8.45 -12.99
CA SER A 177 -1.36 -7.52 -13.47
C SER A 177 -2.74 -7.96 -13.00
N VAL A 178 -3.71 -7.04 -12.95
CA VAL A 178 -5.08 -7.36 -12.50
C VAL A 178 -5.78 -8.34 -13.42
N GLU A 179 -5.42 -8.28 -14.69
CA GLU A 179 -5.88 -9.13 -15.77
C GLU A 179 -5.45 -10.59 -15.54
N GLU A 180 -4.27 -10.83 -14.97
CA GLU A 180 -3.74 -12.17 -14.68
C GLU A 180 -4.33 -12.80 -13.40
N ILE A 181 -4.75 -11.99 -12.42
CA ILE A 181 -5.20 -12.47 -11.10
C ILE A 181 -6.27 -13.56 -11.24
N GLY A 182 -7.25 -13.34 -12.12
CA GLY A 182 -8.42 -14.21 -12.23
C GLY A 182 -8.06 -15.65 -12.57
N GLU A 183 -7.18 -15.83 -13.56
CA GLU A 183 -6.72 -17.16 -13.98
C GLU A 183 -5.83 -17.82 -12.94
N VAL A 184 -4.94 -17.05 -12.32
CA VAL A 184 -4.01 -17.55 -11.29
C VAL A 184 -4.77 -17.97 -10.03
N ALA A 185 -5.71 -17.16 -9.54
CA ALA A 185 -6.52 -17.46 -8.37
C ALA A 185 -7.39 -18.72 -8.57
N CYS A 186 -7.80 -19.02 -9.80
CA CYS A 186 -8.59 -20.22 -10.12
C CYS A 186 -7.79 -21.53 -10.06
N LYS A 187 -6.44 -21.49 -10.08
CA LYS A 187 -5.56 -22.67 -9.95
C LYS A 187 -5.40 -23.13 -8.50
N ALA A 188 -5.76 -22.30 -7.51
CA ALA A 188 -5.56 -22.59 -6.11
C ALA A 188 -6.63 -23.55 -5.56
N ASN A 189 -6.19 -24.54 -4.78
CA ASN A 189 -7.07 -25.47 -4.06
C ASN A 189 -7.46 -24.95 -2.67
N CYS A 190 -6.72 -23.97 -2.14
CA CYS A 190 -7.01 -23.31 -0.88
C CYS A 190 -6.83 -21.78 -1.00
N ALA A 191 -7.23 -21.04 0.02
CA ALA A 191 -7.17 -19.58 0.04
C ALA A 191 -6.45 -19.08 1.30
N ALA A 192 -5.52 -18.14 1.14
CA ALA A 192 -4.94 -17.42 2.28
C ALA A 192 -6.01 -16.52 2.90
N ARG A 193 -5.98 -16.37 4.23
CA ARG A 193 -6.93 -15.47 4.92
C ARG A 193 -6.45 -14.02 4.82
N ILE A 194 -7.00 -13.28 3.87
CA ILE A 194 -6.68 -11.87 3.66
C ILE A 194 -7.85 -10.97 4.13
N ALA A 195 -7.53 -9.87 4.81
CA ALA A 195 -8.49 -8.82 5.13
C ALA A 195 -8.94 -8.05 3.88
N GLY A 196 -10.25 -7.89 3.69
CA GLY A 196 -10.83 -7.17 2.54
C GLY A 196 -11.24 -5.72 2.81
N ARG A 197 -11.08 -5.25 4.06
CA ARG A 197 -11.62 -3.95 4.51
C ARG A 197 -10.66 -2.76 4.34
N CYS A 198 -9.37 -3.03 4.17
CA CYS A 198 -8.32 -2.01 4.09
C CYS A 198 -7.15 -2.55 3.28
N SER A 199 -6.64 -1.75 2.32
CA SER A 199 -5.45 -2.10 1.54
C SER A 199 -4.21 -2.30 2.40
N VAL A 200 -4.11 -1.59 3.53
CA VAL A 200 -2.98 -1.72 4.44
C VAL A 200 -2.99 -3.05 5.20
N PHE A 201 -4.14 -3.42 5.77
CA PHE A 201 -4.24 -4.72 6.45
C PHE A 201 -4.14 -5.87 5.46
N ALA A 202 -4.72 -5.74 4.26
CA ALA A 202 -4.57 -6.73 3.21
C ALA A 202 -3.09 -6.95 2.87
N LYS A 203 -2.32 -5.86 2.75
CA LYS A 203 -0.87 -5.91 2.50
C LYS A 203 -0.12 -6.66 3.61
N SER A 204 -0.34 -6.30 4.88
CA SER A 204 0.28 -7.00 6.01
C SER A 204 -0.09 -8.48 6.04
N ASP A 205 -1.37 -8.81 5.80
CA ASP A 205 -1.85 -10.19 5.75
C ASP A 205 -1.23 -10.97 4.59
N MET A 206 -1.08 -10.35 3.41
CA MET A 206 -0.45 -10.98 2.24
C MET A 206 1.02 -11.27 2.50
N ILE A 207 1.75 -10.34 3.09
CA ILE A 207 3.17 -10.52 3.42
C ILE A 207 3.33 -11.57 4.51
N HIS A 208 2.46 -11.54 5.50
CA HIS A 208 2.45 -12.57 6.53
C HIS A 208 2.10 -13.93 5.93
N ALA A 209 1.21 -14.00 4.95
CA ALA A 209 0.93 -15.23 4.18
C ALA A 209 2.18 -15.68 3.38
N GLN A 210 2.93 -14.77 2.77
CA GLN A 210 4.20 -15.11 2.11
C GLN A 210 5.26 -15.61 3.08
N GLN A 211 5.40 -14.97 4.24
CA GLN A 211 6.29 -15.41 5.32
C GLN A 211 5.87 -16.78 5.87
N LYS A 212 4.56 -17.05 5.90
CA LYS A 212 3.98 -18.37 6.18
C LYS A 212 4.12 -19.34 4.99
N GLY A 213 4.70 -18.95 3.86
CA GLY A 213 4.95 -19.82 2.70
C GLY A 213 3.71 -20.20 1.89
N TYR A 214 2.65 -19.38 1.90
CA TYR A 214 1.55 -19.52 0.93
C TYR A 214 2.04 -19.23 -0.48
N ARG A 215 1.52 -19.97 -1.46
CA ARG A 215 1.83 -19.74 -2.88
C ARG A 215 1.09 -18.52 -3.43
N PRO A 216 1.61 -17.84 -4.46
CA PRO A 216 0.95 -16.66 -5.04
C PRO A 216 -0.52 -16.89 -5.43
N GLU A 217 -0.85 -18.06 -6.00
CA GLU A 217 -2.22 -18.42 -6.36
C GLU A 217 -3.18 -18.50 -5.16
N GLU A 218 -2.71 -19.00 -4.02
CA GLU A 218 -3.50 -19.12 -2.78
C GLU A 218 -3.75 -17.74 -2.15
N ILE A 219 -2.75 -16.85 -2.24
CA ILE A 219 -2.85 -15.46 -1.78
C ILE A 219 -3.83 -14.67 -2.66
N LEU A 220 -3.71 -14.78 -3.98
CA LEU A 220 -4.59 -14.11 -4.93
C LEU A 220 -6.03 -14.62 -4.83
N ARG A 221 -6.23 -15.92 -4.57
CA ARG A 221 -7.55 -16.46 -4.25
C ARG A 221 -8.13 -15.83 -2.98
N GLY A 222 -7.34 -15.76 -1.92
CA GLY A 222 -7.69 -15.09 -0.67
C GLY A 222 -8.07 -13.62 -0.86
N LEU A 223 -7.38 -12.93 -1.77
CA LEU A 223 -7.65 -11.55 -2.15
C LEU A 223 -9.01 -11.41 -2.87
N CYS A 224 -9.32 -12.28 -3.84
CA CYS A 224 -10.63 -12.29 -4.50
C CYS A 224 -11.77 -12.53 -3.51
N ASP A 225 -11.60 -13.49 -2.60
CA ASP A 225 -12.58 -13.81 -1.55
C ASP A 225 -12.74 -12.65 -0.57
N ALA A 226 -11.67 -11.90 -0.30
CA ALA A 226 -11.70 -10.70 0.53
C ALA A 226 -12.50 -9.57 -0.12
N VAL A 227 -12.34 -9.34 -1.43
CA VAL A 227 -13.13 -8.35 -2.18
C VAL A 227 -14.61 -8.70 -2.18
N ALA A 228 -14.97 -9.94 -2.50
CA ALA A 228 -16.38 -10.38 -2.53
C ALA A 228 -17.05 -10.27 -1.14
N ARG A 229 -16.37 -10.71 -0.07
CA ARG A 229 -16.87 -10.56 1.31
C ARG A 229 -17.03 -9.09 1.69
N ASN A 230 -16.09 -8.23 1.30
CA ASN A 230 -16.19 -6.81 1.58
C ASN A 230 -17.34 -6.16 0.81
N PHE A 231 -17.56 -6.52 -0.46
CA PHE A 231 -18.70 -6.03 -1.24
C PHE A 231 -20.04 -6.39 -0.59
N LYS A 232 -20.21 -7.65 -0.15
CA LYS A 232 -21.40 -8.08 0.60
C LYS A 232 -21.60 -7.30 1.90
N ALA A 233 -20.53 -7.13 2.68
CA ALA A 233 -20.61 -6.50 3.99
C ALA A 233 -20.77 -4.97 3.95
N SER A 234 -20.12 -4.30 2.97
CA SER A 234 -19.99 -2.83 2.95
C SER A 234 -20.84 -2.13 1.90
N VAL A 235 -21.29 -2.84 0.86
CA VAL A 235 -22.15 -2.27 -0.20
C VAL A 235 -23.55 -2.85 -0.08
N VAL A 236 -23.69 -4.18 -0.15
CA VAL A 236 -25.03 -4.80 -0.09
C VAL A 236 -25.64 -4.69 1.30
N LYS A 237 -24.86 -4.86 2.38
CA LYS A 237 -25.30 -4.72 3.79
C LYS A 237 -26.57 -5.49 4.14
N GLY A 238 -26.71 -6.72 3.63
CA GLY A 238 -27.88 -7.56 3.89
C GLY A 238 -29.13 -7.21 3.06
N ARG A 239 -29.05 -6.28 2.11
CA ARG A 239 -30.13 -6.01 1.15
C ARG A 239 -30.43 -7.23 0.29
N LYS A 240 -31.67 -7.30 -0.20
CA LYS A 240 -32.19 -8.42 -0.99
C LYS A 240 -31.59 -8.44 -2.40
N VAL A 241 -30.86 -9.51 -2.73
CA VAL A 241 -30.34 -9.76 -4.07
C VAL A 241 -31.33 -10.63 -4.84
N ILE A 242 -31.80 -10.17 -5.99
CA ILE A 242 -32.78 -10.87 -6.84
C ILE A 242 -32.17 -11.13 -8.21
N ALA A 243 -32.15 -12.39 -8.63
CA ALA A 243 -31.69 -12.80 -9.96
C ALA A 243 -32.73 -12.46 -11.05
N PRO A 244 -32.31 -12.26 -12.31
CA PRO A 244 -30.93 -12.22 -12.81
C PRO A 244 -30.13 -11.03 -12.27
N VAL A 245 -28.88 -11.30 -11.90
CA VAL A 245 -27.90 -10.34 -11.39
C VAL A 245 -26.86 -10.05 -12.46
N ALA A 246 -26.70 -8.78 -12.83
CA ALA A 246 -25.63 -8.35 -13.73
C ALA A 246 -24.44 -7.82 -12.94
N LEU A 247 -23.24 -8.31 -13.24
CA LEU A 247 -21.99 -7.78 -12.71
C LEU A 247 -21.32 -6.90 -13.77
N ILE A 248 -21.17 -5.61 -13.48
CA ILE A 248 -20.61 -4.60 -14.38
C ILE A 248 -19.37 -3.91 -13.77
N GLY A 249 -18.70 -3.09 -14.58
CA GLY A 249 -17.42 -2.45 -14.23
C GLY A 249 -16.21 -3.32 -14.61
N ALA A 250 -15.04 -2.71 -14.74
CA ALA A 250 -13.85 -3.37 -15.29
C ALA A 250 -13.41 -4.63 -14.50
N VAL A 251 -13.66 -4.65 -13.19
CA VAL A 251 -13.31 -5.79 -12.31
C VAL A 251 -14.13 -7.05 -12.64
N SER A 252 -15.28 -6.90 -13.30
CA SER A 252 -16.12 -8.04 -13.70
C SER A 252 -15.43 -9.02 -14.66
N GLN A 253 -14.39 -8.59 -15.37
CA GLN A 253 -13.56 -9.44 -16.22
C GLN A 253 -12.74 -10.46 -15.42
N ASN A 254 -12.49 -10.18 -14.14
CA ASN A 254 -11.73 -11.08 -13.29
C ASN A 254 -12.60 -12.27 -12.87
N ILE A 255 -12.37 -13.43 -13.50
CA ILE A 255 -13.13 -14.65 -13.22
C ILE A 255 -13.03 -15.11 -11.75
N GLY A 256 -11.91 -14.82 -11.08
CA GLY A 256 -11.72 -15.09 -9.66
C GLY A 256 -12.70 -14.30 -8.79
N ILE A 257 -12.93 -13.02 -9.10
CA ILE A 257 -13.93 -12.17 -8.43
C ILE A 257 -15.35 -12.64 -8.74
N THR A 258 -15.66 -12.93 -9.99
CA THR A 258 -16.98 -13.42 -10.40
C THR A 258 -17.31 -14.73 -9.67
N ARG A 259 -16.34 -15.65 -9.55
CA ARG A 259 -16.48 -16.89 -8.78
C ARG A 259 -16.67 -16.60 -7.28
N ALA A 260 -15.85 -15.73 -6.70
CA ALA A 260 -15.95 -15.38 -5.28
C ALA A 260 -17.30 -14.72 -4.93
N LEU A 261 -17.84 -13.86 -5.80
CA LEU A 261 -19.17 -13.27 -5.63
C LEU A 261 -20.28 -14.33 -5.69
N ARG A 262 -20.20 -15.27 -6.64
CA ARG A 262 -21.16 -16.39 -6.71
C ARG A 262 -21.17 -17.21 -5.42
N GLU A 263 -19.98 -17.56 -4.90
CA GLU A 263 -19.85 -18.32 -3.66
C GLU A 263 -20.37 -17.53 -2.44
N VAL A 264 -19.98 -16.26 -2.31
CA VAL A 264 -20.35 -15.39 -1.16
C VAL A 264 -21.84 -15.06 -1.12
N PHE A 265 -22.51 -14.96 -2.27
CA PHE A 265 -23.94 -14.68 -2.37
C PHE A 265 -24.81 -15.92 -2.62
N HIS A 266 -24.21 -17.11 -2.76
CA HIS A 266 -24.89 -18.36 -3.11
C HIS A 266 -25.70 -18.25 -4.43
N LEU A 267 -25.09 -17.62 -5.45
CA LEU A 267 -25.69 -17.44 -6.77
C LEU A 267 -25.17 -18.50 -7.75
N GLY A 268 -26.07 -19.14 -8.49
CA GLY A 268 -25.74 -20.08 -9.55
C GLY A 268 -25.12 -19.41 -10.78
N GLN A 269 -24.66 -20.24 -11.73
CA GLN A 269 -24.04 -19.75 -12.97
C GLN A 269 -25.02 -18.98 -13.86
N SER A 270 -26.32 -19.33 -13.81
CA SER A 270 -27.41 -18.62 -14.49
C SER A 270 -27.89 -17.37 -13.75
N ASP A 271 -27.60 -17.25 -12.44
CA ASP A 271 -28.14 -16.19 -11.60
C ASP A 271 -27.29 -14.91 -11.67
N LEU A 272 -25.97 -15.05 -11.84
CA LEU A 272 -25.02 -13.94 -11.97
C LEU A 272 -24.24 -14.05 -13.27
N PHE A 273 -24.33 -13.02 -14.11
CA PHE A 273 -23.63 -12.94 -15.40
C PHE A 273 -22.94 -11.58 -15.60
N VAL A 274 -21.98 -11.53 -16.52
CA VAL A 274 -21.28 -10.30 -16.93
C VAL A 274 -21.79 -9.92 -18.33
N PRO A 275 -22.44 -8.76 -18.52
CA PRO A 275 -22.89 -8.28 -19.83
C PRO A 275 -21.72 -8.01 -20.79
N GLU A 276 -21.92 -8.07 -22.12
CA GLU A 276 -20.85 -7.75 -23.10
C GLU A 276 -20.33 -6.31 -22.93
N LEU A 277 -21.24 -5.36 -22.67
CA LEU A 277 -20.94 -3.93 -22.55
C LEU A 277 -20.69 -3.48 -21.09
N TYR A 278 -20.18 -4.37 -20.25
CA TYR A 278 -20.01 -4.17 -18.79
C TYR A 278 -19.29 -2.88 -18.40
N ALA A 279 -18.39 -2.33 -19.24
CA ALA A 279 -17.62 -1.13 -18.94
C ALA A 279 -18.25 0.18 -19.45
N TRP A 280 -19.24 0.12 -20.34
CA TRP A 280 -19.82 1.28 -21.03
C TRP A 280 -21.25 1.62 -20.57
N CYS A 281 -21.79 0.91 -19.58
CA CYS A 281 -23.17 1.11 -19.10
C CYS A 281 -23.48 2.58 -18.75
N GLY A 282 -22.55 3.27 -18.08
CA GLY A 282 -22.69 4.70 -17.72
C GLY A 282 -22.70 5.61 -18.94
N ALA A 283 -21.74 5.44 -19.86
CA ALA A 283 -21.64 6.24 -21.09
C ALA A 283 -22.86 6.05 -21.99
N ILE A 284 -23.26 4.79 -22.24
CA ILE A 284 -24.43 4.45 -23.07
C ILE A 284 -25.70 5.02 -22.45
N GLY A 285 -25.92 4.77 -21.15
CA GLY A 285 -27.08 5.27 -20.45
C GLY A 285 -27.18 6.79 -20.49
N THR A 286 -26.05 7.48 -20.44
CA THR A 286 -25.96 8.94 -20.51
C THR A 286 -26.28 9.46 -21.91
N ALA A 287 -25.79 8.80 -22.97
CA ALA A 287 -26.14 9.11 -24.35
C ALA A 287 -27.66 8.94 -24.62
N MET A 288 -28.27 7.90 -24.04
CA MET A 288 -29.72 7.67 -24.12
C MET A 288 -30.52 8.75 -23.40
N LEU A 289 -30.07 9.16 -22.21
CA LEU A 289 -30.73 10.23 -21.46
C LEU A 289 -30.60 11.59 -22.17
N GLU A 290 -29.47 11.85 -22.83
CA GLU A 290 -29.30 13.04 -23.66
C GLU A 290 -30.20 13.03 -24.90
N ALA A 291 -30.36 11.86 -25.54
CA ALA A 291 -31.29 11.70 -26.66
C ALA A 291 -32.76 11.97 -26.26
N GLU A 292 -33.13 11.69 -25.02
CA GLU A 292 -34.48 11.87 -24.47
C GLU A 292 -34.75 13.27 -23.89
N ASP A 293 -33.71 14.07 -23.58
CA ASP A 293 -33.86 15.41 -23.02
C ASP A 293 -34.18 16.43 -24.12
N THR A 294 -35.14 17.30 -23.87
CA THR A 294 -35.52 18.37 -24.80
C THR A 294 -34.64 19.62 -24.63
N ARG A 295 -33.91 19.73 -23.51
CA ARG A 295 -32.97 20.82 -23.24
C ARG A 295 -31.58 20.35 -23.63
N LYS A 296 -31.17 20.62 -24.86
CA LYS A 296 -29.85 20.25 -25.38
C LYS A 296 -28.93 21.47 -25.37
N ARG A 297 -27.64 21.24 -25.16
CA ARG A 297 -26.59 22.26 -25.31
C ARG A 297 -25.65 21.81 -26.42
N SER A 298 -25.42 22.69 -27.40
CA SER A 298 -24.52 22.39 -28.51
C SER A 298 -23.08 22.70 -28.15
N PHE A 299 -22.13 21.97 -28.73
CA PHE A 299 -20.68 22.16 -28.51
C PHE A 299 -20.19 23.59 -28.90
N ALA A 300 -20.83 24.21 -29.90
CA ALA A 300 -20.51 25.57 -30.33
C ALA A 300 -20.85 26.66 -29.29
N GLU A 301 -21.85 26.43 -28.43
CA GLU A 301 -22.20 27.35 -27.33
C GLU A 301 -21.24 27.22 -26.14
N ILE A 302 -20.60 26.06 -26.02
CA ILE A 302 -19.70 25.66 -24.93
C ILE A 302 -18.33 26.32 -25.09
N HIS A 303 -17.79 26.33 -26.31
CA HIS A 303 -16.51 27.00 -26.60
C HIS A 303 -16.53 28.50 -26.31
N ARG A 304 -17.71 29.17 -26.33
CA ARG A 304 -17.85 30.59 -25.97
C ARG A 304 -17.81 30.86 -24.47
N LEU A 305 -18.08 29.87 -23.63
CA LEU A 305 -18.11 30.01 -22.17
C LEU A 305 -16.74 29.73 -21.51
N ALA A 306 -15.83 29.04 -22.21
CA ALA A 306 -14.65 28.42 -21.59
C ALA A 306 -13.36 29.27 -21.57
N GLN A 307 -13.43 30.59 -21.79
CA GLN A 307 -12.19 31.40 -21.86
C GLN A 307 -11.67 32.00 -20.55
N HIS A 308 -12.38 31.94 -19.42
CA HIS A 308 -11.86 32.54 -18.18
C HIS A 308 -12.26 31.73 -16.94
N GLU A 309 -11.35 31.75 -15.96
CA GLU A 309 -11.46 31.27 -14.56
C GLU A 309 -10.84 29.90 -14.26
N THR A 310 -9.51 29.89 -14.15
CA THR A 310 -8.84 29.03 -13.17
C THR A 310 -8.83 29.80 -11.84
N GLU A 311 -9.65 29.41 -10.86
CA GLU A 311 -9.57 29.96 -9.50
C GLU A 311 -8.20 29.62 -8.91
N ILE A 312 -7.35 30.64 -8.72
CA ILE A 312 -6.10 30.50 -7.96
C ILE A 312 -6.49 30.29 -6.49
N GLN A 313 -6.40 29.06 -6.00
CA GLN A 313 -6.56 28.79 -4.57
C GLN A 313 -5.26 29.13 -3.84
N ALA A 314 -5.37 29.97 -2.82
CA ALA A 314 -4.26 30.27 -1.93
C ALA A 314 -3.88 29.02 -1.12
N HIS A 315 -2.60 28.64 -1.14
CA HIS A 315 -2.06 27.55 -0.33
C HIS A 315 -1.26 28.12 0.84
N ASP A 316 -1.51 27.61 2.05
CA ASP A 316 -0.86 28.06 3.29
C ASP A 316 0.48 27.35 3.59
N MET A 317 0.90 26.39 2.75
CA MET A 317 2.14 25.63 2.95
C MET A 317 3.33 26.35 2.34
N ARG A 318 4.44 26.41 3.08
CA ARG A 318 5.69 27.00 2.58
C ARG A 318 6.36 26.09 1.54
N PRO A 319 7.10 26.65 0.57
CA PRO A 319 7.96 25.86 -0.31
C PRO A 319 8.97 25.01 0.47
N LEU A 320 9.29 23.83 -0.07
CA LEU A 320 10.32 22.97 0.49
C LEU A 320 11.71 23.62 0.34
N SER A 321 12.56 23.48 1.36
CA SER A 321 13.92 24.03 1.37
C SER A 321 14.94 23.00 1.86
N MET A 322 16.08 22.95 1.20
CA MET A 322 17.23 22.11 1.56
C MET A 322 18.19 22.80 2.55
N GLU A 323 17.93 24.06 2.94
CA GLU A 323 18.80 24.86 3.82
C GLU A 323 19.18 24.14 5.12
N ASN A 324 18.22 23.41 5.72
CA ASN A 324 18.39 22.68 6.97
C ASN A 324 18.53 21.15 6.75
N VAL A 325 18.96 20.73 5.56
CA VAL A 325 19.18 19.32 5.23
C VAL A 325 20.67 19.06 4.98
N VAL A 326 21.24 18.09 5.69
CA VAL A 326 22.63 17.67 5.53
C VAL A 326 22.68 16.30 4.88
N LEU A 327 23.24 16.22 3.68
CA LEU A 327 23.40 14.98 2.93
C LEU A 327 24.84 14.47 3.12
N LEU A 328 25.02 13.41 3.91
CA LEU A 328 26.35 12.82 4.16
C LEU A 328 26.78 11.84 3.07
N ARG A 329 25.84 11.33 2.28
CA ARG A 329 26.11 10.45 1.13
C ARG A 329 27.02 11.08 0.07
N ASP A 330 27.07 12.42 0.00
CA ASP A 330 27.94 13.16 -0.92
C ASP A 330 29.38 13.32 -0.40
N ARG A 331 29.69 12.77 0.80
CA ARG A 331 30.96 12.98 1.51
C ARG A 331 31.78 11.70 1.72
N VAL A 332 31.32 10.56 1.21
CA VAL A 332 31.99 9.27 1.40
C VAL A 332 32.79 8.91 0.15
N LEU A 333 34.05 8.55 0.35
CA LEU A 333 34.91 8.02 -0.71
C LEU A 333 34.65 6.52 -0.88
N PRO A 334 34.74 5.98 -2.12
CA PRO A 334 34.72 4.54 -2.34
C PRO A 334 35.81 3.85 -1.52
N TRP A 335 35.50 2.68 -0.98
CA TRP A 335 36.49 1.85 -0.31
C TRP A 335 37.45 1.25 -1.34
N GLU A 336 38.75 1.30 -1.06
CA GLU A 336 39.80 0.75 -1.91
C GLU A 336 40.37 -0.53 -1.29
N PRO A 337 40.47 -1.63 -2.05
CA PRO A 337 41.02 -2.86 -1.52
C PRO A 337 42.52 -2.73 -1.21
N PRO A 338 42.99 -3.27 -0.07
CA PRO A 338 44.40 -3.32 0.22
C PRO A 338 45.14 -4.09 -0.88
N PRO A 339 46.35 -3.64 -1.27
CA PRO A 339 47.09 -4.21 -2.38
C PRO A 339 47.45 -5.68 -2.13
N GLY A 340 47.34 -6.51 -3.17
CA GLY A 340 47.62 -7.94 -3.13
C GLY A 340 46.36 -8.84 -3.07
N ASP A 341 46.59 -10.15 -3.09
CA ASP A 341 45.54 -11.18 -3.20
C ASP A 341 45.21 -11.88 -1.86
N ASP A 342 45.82 -11.45 -0.75
CA ASP A 342 45.61 -12.06 0.57
C ASP A 342 44.16 -11.87 1.06
N PRO A 343 43.43 -12.92 1.53
CA PRO A 343 42.03 -12.80 1.94
C PRO A 343 41.76 -11.67 2.96
N ILE A 344 40.72 -10.86 2.75
CA ILE A 344 40.31 -9.77 3.65
C ILE A 344 39.40 -10.36 4.70
N PRO A 345 39.74 -10.24 6.00
CA PRO A 345 38.79 -10.48 7.08
C PRO A 345 37.57 -9.57 6.95
N ALA A 346 36.38 -10.15 6.83
CA ALA A 346 35.14 -9.40 6.63
C ALA A 346 33.97 -9.94 7.45
N TYR A 347 32.95 -9.10 7.64
CA TYR A 347 31.71 -9.44 8.32
C TYR A 347 30.52 -9.08 7.43
N LEU A 348 29.53 -9.95 7.41
CA LEU A 348 28.32 -9.77 6.60
C LEU A 348 27.12 -9.46 7.50
N GLY A 349 26.41 -8.40 7.18
CA GLY A 349 25.11 -8.09 7.76
C GLY A 349 24.03 -8.23 6.72
N ILE A 350 22.91 -8.82 7.10
CA ILE A 350 21.73 -9.02 6.24
C ILE A 350 20.51 -8.44 6.96
N ASP A 351 19.87 -7.46 6.36
CA ASP A 351 18.62 -6.87 6.84
C ASP A 351 17.48 -7.24 5.89
N VAL A 352 16.57 -8.07 6.38
CA VAL A 352 15.52 -8.72 5.59
C VAL A 352 14.17 -8.09 5.94
N GLY A 353 13.88 -6.97 5.28
CA GLY A 353 12.61 -6.29 5.34
C GLY A 353 11.53 -6.93 4.45
N SER A 354 10.29 -6.50 4.67
CA SER A 354 9.14 -6.92 3.86
C SER A 354 9.16 -6.34 2.44
N VAL A 355 9.80 -5.18 2.24
CA VAL A 355 9.93 -4.51 0.93
C VAL A 355 11.32 -4.68 0.34
N SER A 356 12.36 -4.54 1.14
CA SER A 356 13.76 -4.59 0.71
C SER A 356 14.55 -5.63 1.49
N THR A 357 15.53 -6.23 0.81
CA THR A 357 16.55 -7.09 1.38
C THR A 357 17.89 -6.43 1.13
N ASN A 358 18.60 -6.13 2.22
CA ASN A 358 19.81 -5.34 2.22
C ASN A 358 20.97 -6.19 2.74
N LEU A 359 22.11 -6.18 2.04
CA LEU A 359 23.34 -6.79 2.53
C LEU A 359 24.42 -5.72 2.65
N ALA A 360 25.26 -5.86 3.68
CA ALA A 360 26.43 -5.02 3.86
C ALA A 360 27.62 -5.90 4.26
N VAL A 361 28.73 -5.76 3.54
CA VAL A 361 30.00 -6.40 3.87
C VAL A 361 30.93 -5.32 4.41
N ILE A 362 31.43 -5.52 5.62
CA ILE A 362 32.41 -4.61 6.24
C ILE A 362 33.73 -5.33 6.49
N ASP A 363 34.84 -4.57 6.49
CA ASP A 363 36.15 -5.08 6.91
C ASP A 363 36.27 -5.16 8.46
N GLN A 364 37.45 -5.57 8.93
CA GLN A 364 37.76 -5.67 10.36
C GLN A 364 37.73 -4.33 11.13
N ASP A 365 37.95 -3.23 10.43
CA ASP A 365 37.98 -1.88 10.99
C ASP A 365 36.57 -1.26 11.01
N GLY A 366 35.65 -1.84 10.24
CA GLY A 366 34.25 -1.43 10.12
C GLY A 366 33.99 -0.54 8.91
N SER A 367 34.90 -0.47 7.95
CA SER A 367 34.69 0.20 6.68
C SER A 367 33.80 -0.66 5.78
N LEU A 368 32.90 -0.01 5.05
CA LEU A 368 31.99 -0.71 4.13
C LEU A 368 32.74 -1.10 2.84
N ILE A 369 32.83 -2.40 2.56
CA ILE A 369 33.42 -2.97 1.34
C ILE A 369 32.40 -2.96 0.20
N HIS A 370 31.19 -3.48 0.48
CA HIS A 370 30.13 -3.61 -0.52
C HIS A 370 28.76 -3.53 0.13
N GLU A 371 27.82 -2.87 -0.54
CA GLU A 371 26.41 -2.84 -0.17
C GLU A 371 25.55 -3.39 -1.30
N VAL A 372 24.45 -4.02 -0.92
CA VAL A 372 23.44 -4.53 -1.86
C VAL A 372 22.07 -4.10 -1.35
N TYR A 373 21.27 -3.49 -2.23
CA TYR A 373 19.88 -3.11 -1.95
C TYR A 373 18.96 -3.76 -2.99
N LEU A 374 18.21 -4.77 -2.58
CA LEU A 374 17.30 -5.52 -3.45
C LEU A 374 15.85 -5.38 -3.00
N ARG A 375 14.89 -5.51 -3.93
CA ARG A 375 13.49 -5.67 -3.56
C ARG A 375 13.26 -7.10 -3.09
N THR A 376 12.68 -7.27 -1.91
CA THR A 376 12.30 -8.60 -1.38
C THR A 376 11.26 -9.26 -2.29
N ALA A 377 10.33 -8.47 -2.86
CA ALA A 377 9.23 -8.93 -3.72
C ALA A 377 8.48 -10.15 -3.16
N GLY A 378 8.37 -10.23 -1.83
CA GLY A 378 7.77 -11.35 -1.11
C GLY A 378 8.48 -12.69 -1.24
N ARG A 379 9.71 -12.70 -1.77
CA ARG A 379 10.57 -13.87 -1.96
C ARG A 379 11.91 -13.65 -1.23
N PRO A 380 11.91 -13.64 0.12
CA PRO A 380 13.08 -13.27 0.91
C PRO A 380 14.28 -14.20 0.70
N ILE A 381 14.07 -15.50 0.51
CA ILE A 381 15.16 -16.46 0.26
C ILE A 381 15.82 -16.15 -1.09
N GLU A 382 15.04 -15.94 -2.14
CA GLU A 382 15.55 -15.60 -3.48
C GLU A 382 16.30 -14.27 -3.47
N ALA A 383 15.78 -13.25 -2.78
CA ALA A 383 16.43 -11.95 -2.67
C ALA A 383 17.79 -12.05 -1.95
N VAL A 384 17.89 -12.83 -0.88
CA VAL A 384 19.17 -13.08 -0.19
C VAL A 384 20.11 -13.89 -1.09
N GLN A 385 19.62 -14.90 -1.82
CA GLN A 385 20.42 -15.65 -2.80
C GLN A 385 21.02 -14.74 -3.86
N GLN A 386 20.22 -13.83 -4.41
CA GLN A 386 20.69 -12.84 -5.40
C GLN A 386 21.76 -11.94 -4.80
N GLY A 387 21.55 -11.42 -3.59
CA GLY A 387 22.53 -10.56 -2.92
C GLY A 387 23.84 -11.28 -2.59
N LEU A 388 23.78 -12.53 -2.12
CA LEU A 388 24.97 -13.33 -1.86
C LEU A 388 25.71 -13.69 -3.15
N ALA A 389 25.01 -14.00 -4.24
CA ALA A 389 25.61 -14.26 -5.54
C ALA A 389 26.33 -13.03 -6.11
N GLU A 390 25.78 -11.83 -5.88
CA GLU A 390 26.45 -10.58 -6.25
C GLU A 390 27.75 -10.39 -5.46
N VAL A 391 27.72 -10.59 -4.14
CA VAL A 391 28.90 -10.51 -3.28
C VAL A 391 29.95 -11.54 -3.69
N ASP A 392 29.55 -12.78 -3.98
CA ASP A 392 30.46 -13.85 -4.42
C ASP A 392 31.14 -13.50 -5.74
N ARG A 393 30.35 -13.05 -6.72
CA ARG A 393 30.85 -12.68 -8.05
C ARG A 393 31.90 -11.56 -7.98
N LEU A 394 31.70 -10.57 -7.11
CA LEU A 394 32.59 -9.42 -7.00
C LEU A 394 33.77 -9.67 -6.07
N TRP A 395 33.56 -10.41 -4.98
CA TRP A 395 34.48 -10.43 -3.84
C TRP A 395 34.77 -11.82 -3.27
N GLY A 396 34.08 -12.88 -3.72
CA GLY A 396 34.10 -14.20 -3.08
C GLY A 396 35.48 -14.82 -2.91
N HIS A 397 36.36 -14.70 -3.92
CA HIS A 397 37.75 -15.19 -3.86
C HIS A 397 38.65 -14.36 -2.94
N ARG A 398 38.23 -13.13 -2.62
CA ARG A 398 39.03 -12.12 -1.93
C ARG A 398 38.61 -11.92 -0.48
N LEU A 399 37.40 -12.34 -0.09
CA LEU A 399 36.86 -12.17 1.27
C LEU A 399 36.94 -13.46 2.10
N GLN A 400 37.26 -13.28 3.37
CA GLN A 400 37.10 -14.28 4.40
C GLN A 400 36.03 -13.81 5.38
N ILE A 401 34.80 -14.34 5.24
CA ILE A 401 33.71 -14.01 6.15
C ILE A 401 33.98 -14.63 7.53
N LEU A 402 34.13 -13.78 8.54
CA LEU A 402 34.42 -14.15 9.94
C LEU A 402 33.19 -14.13 10.84
N GLY A 403 32.08 -13.58 10.36
CA GLY A 403 30.81 -13.58 11.08
C GLY A 403 29.66 -13.03 10.25
N VAL A 404 28.45 -13.54 10.50
CA VAL A 404 27.23 -13.13 9.81
C VAL A 404 26.15 -12.74 10.80
N GLY A 405 25.53 -11.58 10.59
CA GLY A 405 24.43 -11.07 11.39
C GLY A 405 23.16 -10.89 10.55
N THR A 406 22.00 -11.23 11.11
CA THR A 406 20.69 -11.02 10.43
C THR A 406 19.72 -10.18 11.26
N THR A 407 19.00 -9.26 10.61
CA THR A 407 17.93 -8.44 11.19
C THR A 407 16.74 -8.25 10.23
N GLY A 408 15.76 -7.45 10.65
CA GLY A 408 14.52 -7.24 9.95
C GLY A 408 13.46 -8.30 10.25
N SER A 409 12.34 -8.22 9.53
CA SER A 409 11.18 -9.11 9.70
C SER A 409 11.46 -10.58 9.33
N GLY A 410 12.35 -10.83 8.36
CA GLY A 410 12.73 -12.17 7.88
C GLY A 410 13.95 -12.78 8.58
N ARG A 411 14.50 -12.11 9.61
CA ARG A 411 15.80 -12.42 10.19
C ARG A 411 15.97 -13.86 10.66
N GLU A 412 14.96 -14.44 11.31
CA GLU A 412 15.09 -15.79 11.90
C GLU A 412 15.16 -16.85 10.79
N LEU A 413 14.47 -16.64 9.66
CA LEU A 413 14.42 -17.59 8.55
C LEU A 413 15.75 -17.55 7.84
N ILE A 414 16.17 -16.33 7.51
CA ILE A 414 17.42 -16.11 6.80
C ILE A 414 18.61 -16.50 7.66
N ALA A 415 18.56 -16.30 8.99
CA ALA A 415 19.59 -16.80 9.90
C ALA A 415 19.79 -18.32 9.75
N GLU A 416 18.70 -19.07 9.76
CA GLU A 416 18.74 -20.53 9.61
C GLU A 416 19.06 -20.98 8.19
N VAL A 417 18.86 -20.15 7.17
CA VAL A 417 19.23 -20.44 5.77
C VAL A 417 20.73 -20.17 5.52
N VAL A 418 21.23 -19.00 5.90
CA VAL A 418 22.63 -18.59 5.63
C VAL A 418 23.61 -19.12 6.65
N GLY A 419 23.12 -19.57 7.81
CA GLY A 419 23.95 -19.98 8.94
C GLY A 419 24.49 -18.78 9.71
N ALA A 420 23.61 -17.81 10.01
CA ALA A 420 24.01 -16.60 10.72
C ALA A 420 24.47 -16.91 12.14
N ASP A 421 25.41 -16.11 12.64
CA ASP A 421 26.01 -16.26 13.96
C ASP A 421 25.24 -15.49 15.04
N VAL A 422 24.62 -14.38 14.63
CA VAL A 422 23.87 -13.49 15.53
C VAL A 422 22.61 -12.98 14.87
N VAL A 423 21.51 -12.98 15.64
CA VAL A 423 20.20 -12.51 15.21
C VAL A 423 19.74 -11.44 16.19
N ASN A 424 19.50 -10.23 15.70
CA ASN A 424 19.09 -9.09 16.52
C ASN A 424 17.92 -8.34 15.88
N ASP A 425 17.16 -7.63 16.71
CA ASP A 425 16.12 -6.71 16.25
C ASP A 425 16.72 -5.54 15.46
N GLU A 426 15.89 -4.96 14.60
CA GLU A 426 16.28 -3.89 13.69
C GLU A 426 16.58 -2.57 14.41
N ILE A 427 15.94 -2.30 15.55
CA ILE A 427 16.16 -1.09 16.34
C ILE A 427 17.62 -1.05 16.82
N THR A 428 18.10 -2.18 17.35
CA THR A 428 19.49 -2.35 17.75
C THR A 428 20.45 -2.23 16.56
N ALA A 429 20.11 -2.81 15.41
CA ALA A 429 20.93 -2.76 14.21
C ALA A 429 21.07 -1.32 13.67
N HIS A 430 19.95 -0.64 13.41
CA HIS A 430 19.92 0.74 12.93
C HIS A 430 20.66 1.71 13.86
N LYS A 431 20.43 1.59 15.17
CA LYS A 431 21.17 2.36 16.19
C LYS A 431 22.68 2.14 16.07
N THR A 432 23.10 0.87 15.96
CA THR A 432 24.53 0.51 15.89
C THR A 432 25.19 1.08 14.64
N GLY A 433 24.54 0.96 13.48
CA GLY A 433 25.04 1.55 12.23
C GLY A 433 25.09 3.07 12.28
N ALA A 434 24.05 3.72 12.82
CA ALA A 434 23.98 5.18 12.93
C ALA A 434 25.09 5.77 13.82
N LEU A 435 25.32 5.16 14.99
CA LEU A 435 26.39 5.58 15.90
C LEU A 435 27.77 5.37 15.27
N HIS A 436 27.97 4.27 14.54
CA HIS A 436 29.23 3.99 13.82
C HIS A 436 29.51 5.04 12.74
N VAL A 437 28.50 5.42 11.95
CA VAL A 437 28.62 6.50 10.97
C VAL A 437 29.01 7.81 11.64
N ALA A 438 28.29 8.21 12.70
CA ALA A 438 28.58 9.46 13.40
C ALA A 438 30.02 9.48 13.95
N GLN A 439 30.47 8.38 14.56
CA GLN A 439 31.82 8.24 15.10
C GLN A 439 32.88 8.28 13.99
N THR A 440 32.71 7.52 12.92
CA THR A 440 33.70 7.39 11.84
C THR A 440 33.87 8.70 11.07
N MET A 441 32.80 9.48 10.93
CA MET A 441 32.83 10.78 10.26
C MET A 441 33.17 11.96 11.20
N GLY A 442 33.46 11.72 12.48
CA GLY A 442 33.76 12.78 13.45
C GLY A 442 32.59 13.73 13.73
N LEU A 443 31.35 13.24 13.62
CA LEU A 443 30.12 14.01 13.82
C LEU A 443 29.60 13.85 15.26
N PRO A 444 28.76 14.79 15.74
CA PRO A 444 28.05 14.62 17.01
C PRO A 444 27.28 13.29 17.05
N ALA A 445 27.22 12.67 18.22
CA ALA A 445 26.48 11.43 18.41
C ALA A 445 24.99 11.64 18.07
N VAL A 446 24.43 10.73 17.26
CA VAL A 446 23.01 10.72 16.93
C VAL A 446 22.18 10.50 18.20
N ASP A 447 21.16 11.34 18.39
CA ASP A 447 20.23 11.24 19.51
C ASP A 447 18.82 10.80 19.06
N THR A 448 18.50 10.98 17.78
CA THR A 448 17.18 10.65 17.22
C THR A 448 17.33 10.04 15.85
N ILE A 449 16.70 8.90 15.62
CA ILE A 449 16.61 8.28 14.30
C ILE A 449 15.15 8.30 13.84
N PHE A 450 14.94 8.86 12.65
CA PHE A 450 13.75 8.64 11.86
C PHE A 450 14.08 7.62 10.79
N GLU A 451 13.57 6.40 10.93
CA GLU A 451 13.71 5.37 9.91
C GLU A 451 12.36 5.24 9.19
N ILE A 452 12.34 5.44 7.88
CA ILE A 452 11.12 5.25 7.08
C ILE A 452 11.46 4.30 5.93
N GLY A 453 11.09 3.05 6.15
CA GLY A 453 11.18 1.98 5.18
C GLY A 453 10.08 2.05 4.14
N GLY A 454 9.95 0.95 3.39
CA GLY A 454 8.89 0.82 2.40
C GLY A 454 7.51 0.54 3.01
N GLN A 455 7.42 0.09 4.25
CA GLN A 455 6.17 -0.44 4.84
C GLN A 455 5.91 -0.06 6.28
N ASP A 456 6.98 0.15 7.02
CA ASP A 456 7.00 0.55 8.40
C ASP A 456 7.94 1.74 8.54
N SER A 457 7.78 2.42 9.65
CA SER A 457 8.52 3.60 10.04
C SER A 457 8.81 3.47 11.52
N LYS A 458 10.05 3.74 11.92
CA LYS A 458 10.52 3.65 13.30
C LYS A 458 11.08 4.97 13.77
N PHE A 459 10.61 5.38 14.95
CA PHE A 459 11.22 6.41 15.76
C PHE A 459 12.12 5.74 16.80
N ILE A 460 13.36 6.20 16.92
CA ILE A 460 14.31 5.71 17.92
C ILE A 460 14.93 6.92 18.63
N SER A 461 14.79 6.97 19.95
CA SER A 461 15.44 7.95 20.83
C SER A 461 16.64 7.31 21.52
N ILE A 462 17.79 7.99 21.46
CA ILE A 462 19.07 7.49 21.94
C ILE A 462 19.62 8.47 22.98
N GLU A 463 19.96 7.96 24.16
CA GLU A 463 20.70 8.71 25.17
C GLU A 463 21.93 7.89 25.60
N ASN A 464 23.11 8.51 25.57
CA ASN A 464 24.39 7.87 25.91
C ASN A 464 24.65 6.56 25.14
N GLY A 465 24.25 6.47 23.87
CA GLY A 465 24.42 5.29 23.02
C GLY A 465 23.44 4.14 23.29
N VAL A 466 22.46 4.35 24.19
CA VAL A 466 21.42 3.39 24.56
C VAL A 466 20.06 3.87 24.04
N VAL A 467 19.24 2.95 23.54
CA VAL A 467 17.86 3.26 23.15
C VAL A 467 17.02 3.45 24.41
N VAL A 468 16.46 4.65 24.59
CA VAL A 468 15.63 4.98 25.75
C VAL A 468 14.14 5.00 25.44
N ASP A 469 13.78 5.21 24.18
CA ASP A 469 12.40 5.15 23.69
C ASP A 469 12.40 4.76 22.22
N PHE A 470 11.37 4.05 21.78
CA PHE A 470 11.16 3.74 20.38
C PHE A 470 9.67 3.57 20.08
N ALA A 471 9.29 3.80 18.82
CA ALA A 471 7.94 3.57 18.34
C ALA A 471 7.97 3.10 16.89
N MET A 472 7.03 2.22 16.53
CA MET A 472 6.91 1.66 15.18
C MET A 472 5.44 1.69 14.73
N ASN A 473 5.18 1.95 13.45
CA ASN A 473 3.85 1.74 12.87
C ASN A 473 3.77 0.38 12.15
N GLU A 474 3.18 -0.61 12.79
CA GLU A 474 3.06 -1.95 12.17
C GLU A 474 1.92 -2.06 11.14
N ALA A 475 0.97 -1.10 11.15
CA ALA A 475 -0.32 -1.27 10.49
C ALA A 475 -0.71 -0.13 9.53
N CYS A 476 0.16 0.84 9.25
CA CYS A 476 -0.19 2.02 8.45
C CYS A 476 0.81 2.24 7.32
N ALA A 477 0.43 1.93 6.07
CA ALA A 477 1.22 2.27 4.89
C ALA A 477 1.27 3.79 4.63
N ALA A 478 0.35 4.56 5.24
CA ALA A 478 0.40 6.02 5.16
C ALA A 478 1.63 6.49 5.91
N GLY A 479 2.46 7.30 5.25
CA GLY A 479 3.73 7.74 5.83
C GLY A 479 4.95 6.88 5.45
N THR A 480 4.87 5.97 4.48
CA THR A 480 5.97 5.06 4.10
C THR A 480 6.41 5.24 2.64
N GLY A 481 7.59 4.72 2.28
CA GLY A 481 8.13 4.83 0.92
C GLY A 481 7.26 4.18 -0.16
N SER A 482 6.55 3.08 0.15
CA SER A 482 5.64 2.45 -0.82
C SER A 482 4.48 3.35 -1.23
N PHE A 483 3.99 4.20 -0.31
CA PHE A 483 2.95 5.16 -0.66
C PHE A 483 3.45 6.19 -1.68
N LEU A 484 4.67 6.71 -1.51
CA LEU A 484 5.24 7.65 -2.47
C LEU A 484 5.48 7.00 -3.84
N GLU A 485 5.98 5.76 -3.85
CA GLU A 485 6.15 4.98 -5.08
C GLU A 485 4.82 4.81 -5.83
N GLU A 486 3.76 4.42 -5.12
CA GLU A 486 2.41 4.25 -5.68
C GLU A 486 1.82 5.58 -6.20
N GLN A 487 2.01 6.69 -5.50
CA GLN A 487 1.54 7.99 -5.98
C GLN A 487 2.35 8.50 -7.18
N ALA A 488 3.66 8.27 -7.19
CA ALA A 488 4.53 8.63 -8.31
C ALA A 488 4.10 7.91 -9.60
N GLU A 489 3.87 6.61 -9.52
CA GLU A 489 3.40 5.80 -10.65
C GLU A 489 2.06 6.30 -11.19
N LYS A 490 1.09 6.61 -10.32
CA LYS A 490 -0.23 7.16 -10.71
C LYS A 490 -0.15 8.53 -11.37
N LEU A 491 0.81 9.35 -10.93
CA LEU A 491 1.09 10.67 -11.52
C LEU A 491 1.93 10.57 -12.80
N GLY A 492 2.38 9.37 -13.18
CA GLY A 492 3.23 9.15 -14.35
C GLY A 492 4.65 9.67 -14.19
N ILE A 493 5.18 9.73 -12.96
CA ILE A 493 6.52 10.24 -12.66
C ILE A 493 7.40 9.17 -11.99
N SER A 494 8.72 9.27 -12.17
CA SER A 494 9.69 8.41 -11.49
C SER A 494 9.87 8.81 -10.02
N ILE A 495 9.71 7.84 -9.12
CA ILE A 495 10.06 8.03 -7.70
C ILE A 495 11.55 8.33 -7.51
N LYS A 496 12.41 7.80 -8.40
CA LYS A 496 13.85 8.03 -8.38
C LYS A 496 14.18 9.33 -9.14
N GLY A 497 14.73 10.31 -8.43
CA GLY A 497 15.22 11.58 -8.96
C GLY A 497 14.13 12.59 -9.33
N GLU A 498 13.13 12.19 -10.11
CA GLU A 498 12.11 13.11 -10.64
C GLU A 498 11.16 13.62 -9.56
N PHE A 499 10.66 12.75 -8.67
CA PHE A 499 9.75 13.15 -7.58
C PHE A 499 10.35 14.29 -6.73
N ALA A 500 11.57 14.11 -6.23
CA ALA A 500 12.21 15.09 -5.35
C ALA A 500 12.46 16.41 -6.09
N ARG A 501 12.90 16.35 -7.36
CA ARG A 501 13.12 17.53 -8.21
C ARG A 501 11.83 18.33 -8.41
N LEU A 502 10.72 17.65 -8.73
CA LEU A 502 9.42 18.31 -8.92
C LEU A 502 8.91 18.93 -7.61
N ALA A 503 8.97 18.20 -6.50
CA ALA A 503 8.57 18.71 -5.19
C ALA A 503 9.37 19.95 -4.77
N LEU A 504 10.70 19.93 -4.94
CA LEU A 504 11.56 21.07 -4.57
C LEU A 504 11.36 22.29 -5.47
N SER A 505 10.84 22.11 -6.69
CA SER A 505 10.51 23.21 -7.60
C SER A 505 9.14 23.87 -7.33
N ALA A 506 8.33 23.29 -6.43
CA ALA A 506 6.97 23.71 -6.21
C ALA A 506 6.89 25.05 -5.45
N PRO A 507 6.28 26.11 -6.03
CA PRO A 507 6.17 27.41 -5.37
C PRO A 507 5.07 27.45 -4.30
N ALA A 508 4.09 26.54 -4.36
CA ALA A 508 2.94 26.55 -3.46
C ALA A 508 2.44 25.11 -3.20
N PRO A 509 3.09 24.34 -2.30
CA PRO A 509 2.72 22.95 -2.04
C PRO A 509 1.24 22.76 -1.64
N THR A 510 0.58 21.78 -2.25
CA THR A 510 -0.84 21.50 -1.99
C THR A 510 -1.01 20.88 -0.60
N ARG A 511 -2.01 21.34 0.16
CA ARG A 511 -2.30 20.77 1.49
C ARG A 511 -3.16 19.50 1.37
N LEU A 512 -2.51 18.34 1.41
CA LEU A 512 -3.17 17.02 1.34
C LEU A 512 -3.55 16.44 2.72
N GLY A 513 -3.02 17.00 3.81
CA GLY A 513 -3.28 16.53 5.18
C GLY A 513 -2.45 15.30 5.57
N GLU A 514 -2.91 14.54 6.56
CA GLU A 514 -2.16 13.42 7.20
C GLU A 514 -2.98 12.12 7.33
N ARG A 515 -4.05 12.02 6.53
CA ARG A 515 -5.01 10.91 6.57
C ARG A 515 -4.39 9.63 5.98
N CYS A 516 -5.12 8.52 6.10
CA CYS A 516 -4.73 7.24 5.52
C CYS A 516 -4.47 7.36 4.00
N THR A 517 -3.59 6.51 3.46
CA THR A 517 -3.20 6.49 2.03
C THR A 517 -4.38 6.57 1.08
N VAL A 518 -5.47 5.86 1.40
CA VAL A 518 -6.69 5.82 0.57
C VAL A 518 -7.37 7.18 0.47
N PHE A 519 -7.44 7.93 1.57
CA PHE A 519 -8.01 9.28 1.55
C PHE A 519 -7.06 10.25 0.86
N MET A 520 -5.76 10.11 1.11
CA MET A 520 -4.76 10.98 0.51
C MET A 520 -4.70 10.82 -1.01
N GLU A 521 -4.79 9.58 -1.51
CA GLU A 521 -4.92 9.27 -2.93
C GLU A 521 -6.15 9.96 -3.54
N ARG A 522 -7.30 9.88 -2.87
CA ARG A 522 -8.51 10.58 -3.33
C ARG A 522 -8.36 12.09 -3.30
N ASP A 523 -7.69 12.63 -2.30
CA ASP A 523 -7.42 14.06 -2.22
C ASP A 523 -6.51 14.48 -3.39
N VAL A 524 -5.45 13.72 -3.70
CA VAL A 524 -4.61 13.92 -4.89
C VAL A 524 -5.45 13.89 -6.17
N THR A 525 -6.26 12.86 -6.37
CA THR A 525 -7.16 12.75 -7.53
C THR A 525 -8.17 13.90 -7.59
N SER A 526 -8.70 14.33 -6.46
CA SER A 526 -9.62 15.48 -6.37
C SER A 526 -8.94 16.78 -6.77
N TRP A 527 -7.71 17.01 -6.34
CA TRP A 527 -6.92 18.18 -6.72
C TRP A 527 -6.49 18.15 -8.19
N LEU A 528 -6.14 16.98 -8.73
CA LEU A 528 -5.92 16.80 -10.17
C LEU A 528 -7.17 17.17 -10.98
N HIS A 529 -8.36 16.73 -10.55
CA HIS A 529 -9.62 17.12 -11.18
C HIS A 529 -9.93 18.62 -11.07
N LYS A 530 -9.30 19.34 -10.12
CA LYS A 530 -9.40 20.80 -9.98
C LYS A 530 -8.31 21.55 -10.77
N GLY A 531 -7.42 20.84 -11.47
CA GLY A 531 -6.35 21.44 -12.27
C GLY A 531 -5.09 21.83 -11.48
N GLU A 532 -4.88 21.24 -10.29
CA GLU A 532 -3.64 21.44 -9.53
C GLU A 532 -2.41 20.93 -10.30
N SER A 533 -1.27 21.61 -10.11
CA SER A 533 -0.01 21.23 -10.75
C SER A 533 0.64 20.02 -10.07
N VAL A 534 1.24 19.12 -10.86
CA VAL A 534 1.96 17.96 -10.33
C VAL A 534 3.07 18.36 -9.34
N PRO A 535 3.91 19.40 -9.58
CA PRO A 535 4.90 19.85 -8.59
C PRO A 535 4.29 20.16 -7.21
N ASN A 536 3.18 20.90 -7.16
CA ASN A 536 2.52 21.27 -5.90
C ASN A 536 1.96 20.04 -5.17
N LEU A 537 1.38 19.08 -5.90
CA LEU A 537 0.88 17.81 -5.34
C LEU A 537 2.00 16.98 -4.74
N VAL A 538 3.11 16.83 -5.47
CA VAL A 538 4.26 16.02 -5.06
C VAL A 538 4.96 16.64 -3.84
N ALA A 539 5.06 17.97 -3.77
CA ALA A 539 5.52 18.66 -2.57
C ALA A 539 4.55 18.49 -1.39
N GLY A 540 3.25 18.54 -1.65
CA GLY A 540 2.20 18.23 -0.67
C GLY A 540 2.33 16.81 -0.10
N LEU A 541 2.61 15.83 -0.96
CA LEU A 541 2.82 14.43 -0.58
C LEU A 541 4.05 14.27 0.33
N ALA A 542 5.15 14.99 0.06
CA ALA A 542 6.32 14.98 0.93
C ALA A 542 6.00 15.51 2.34
N TYR A 543 5.25 16.62 2.43
CA TYR A 543 4.76 17.14 3.71
C TYR A 543 3.82 16.16 4.42
N SER A 544 2.93 15.51 3.68
CA SER A 544 2.00 14.54 4.23
C SER A 544 2.69 13.33 4.84
N ILE A 545 3.77 12.83 4.24
CA ILE A 545 4.60 11.75 4.82
C ILE A 545 5.18 12.20 6.17
N ALA A 546 5.81 13.39 6.19
CA ALA A 546 6.45 13.90 7.38
C ALA A 546 5.45 14.18 8.52
N LEU A 547 4.31 14.84 8.21
CA LEU A 547 3.22 15.06 9.15
C LEU A 547 2.65 13.76 9.70
N ASN A 548 2.40 12.79 8.82
CA ASN A 548 1.88 11.49 9.25
C ASN A 548 2.87 10.79 10.20
N TYR A 549 4.16 10.79 9.88
CA TYR A 549 5.20 10.21 10.72
C TYR A 549 5.23 10.88 12.11
N LEU A 550 5.26 12.22 12.16
CA LEU A 550 5.27 12.97 13.43
C LEU A 550 4.01 12.69 14.27
N ASN A 551 2.83 12.67 13.65
CA ASN A 551 1.56 12.53 14.38
C ASN A 551 1.22 11.08 14.73
N ARG A 552 1.68 10.09 13.94
CA ARG A 552 1.28 8.67 14.11
C ARG A 552 2.38 7.80 14.70
N VAL A 553 3.64 8.09 14.43
CA VAL A 553 4.79 7.33 14.95
C VAL A 553 5.36 8.03 16.17
N VAL A 554 5.80 9.28 16.01
CA VAL A 554 6.43 10.04 17.10
C VAL A 554 5.42 10.34 18.22
N ARG A 555 4.20 10.78 17.88
CA ARG A 555 3.08 11.03 18.83
C ARG A 555 3.48 11.92 20.02
N GLY A 556 4.18 13.02 19.75
CA GLY A 556 4.62 13.96 20.80
C GLY A 556 5.79 13.47 21.66
N ARG A 557 6.42 12.34 21.32
CA ARG A 557 7.70 11.94 21.92
C ARG A 557 8.78 13.00 21.69
N LYS A 558 9.75 13.05 22.61
CA LYS A 558 10.88 13.99 22.58
C LYS A 558 11.74 13.73 21.35
N ILE A 559 11.83 14.70 20.44
CA ILE A 559 12.80 14.72 19.34
C ILE A 559 14.02 15.51 19.81
N GLY A 560 15.21 14.93 19.70
CA GLY A 560 16.48 15.57 20.05
C GLY A 560 16.96 16.61 19.03
N ASN A 561 18.27 16.77 18.92
CA ASN A 561 18.92 17.78 18.08
C ASN A 561 19.70 17.16 16.92
N VAL A 562 20.32 15.99 17.13
CA VAL A 562 21.09 15.28 16.10
C VAL A 562 20.20 14.20 15.50
N ILE A 563 19.43 14.59 14.48
CA ILE A 563 18.41 13.76 13.84
C ILE A 563 18.98 13.11 12.58
N TYR A 564 19.01 11.78 12.56
CA TYR A 564 19.32 11.00 11.36
C TYR A 564 18.04 10.51 10.69
N PHE A 565 17.87 10.81 9.40
CA PHE A 565 16.78 10.28 8.58
C PHE A 565 17.28 9.14 7.69
N GLN A 566 16.77 7.93 7.93
CA GLN A 566 17.24 6.66 7.39
C GLN A 566 16.11 5.91 6.66
N GLY A 567 16.48 4.82 5.98
CA GLY A 567 15.57 3.97 5.23
C GLY A 567 15.51 4.36 3.76
N GLY A 568 14.72 3.59 2.99
CA GLY A 568 14.58 3.81 1.54
C GLY A 568 13.95 5.16 1.19
N THR A 569 13.09 5.70 2.06
CA THR A 569 12.44 6.99 1.84
C THR A 569 13.43 8.17 1.96
N ALA A 570 14.55 7.98 2.67
CA ALA A 570 15.59 9.00 2.81
C ALA A 570 16.40 9.27 1.54
N TYR A 571 16.22 8.47 0.48
CA TYR A 571 16.68 8.82 -0.87
C TYR A 571 15.88 9.96 -1.51
N ASN A 572 14.70 10.29 -0.97
CA ASN A 572 13.86 11.37 -1.46
C ASN A 572 14.09 12.65 -0.64
N ASP A 573 14.89 13.55 -1.20
CA ASP A 573 15.31 14.78 -0.53
C ASP A 573 14.15 15.72 -0.17
N ALA A 574 13.05 15.67 -0.91
CA ALA A 574 11.86 16.44 -0.59
C ALA A 574 11.26 16.04 0.77
N VAL A 575 11.37 14.77 1.17
CA VAL A 575 10.88 14.31 2.47
C VAL A 575 11.79 14.80 3.60
N ALA A 576 13.11 14.81 3.38
CA ALA A 576 14.06 15.39 4.32
C ALA A 576 13.81 16.90 4.50
N ALA A 577 13.60 17.62 3.40
CA ALA A 577 13.23 19.04 3.39
C ALA A 577 11.89 19.30 4.12
N ALA A 578 10.91 18.40 3.95
CA ALA A 578 9.64 18.49 4.64
C ALA A 578 9.80 18.34 6.16
N PHE A 579 10.59 17.37 6.63
CA PHE A 579 10.91 17.24 8.07
C PHE A 579 11.62 18.47 8.61
N ALA A 580 12.62 18.98 7.88
CA ALA A 580 13.37 20.17 8.28
C ALA A 580 12.46 21.39 8.39
N GLY A 581 11.58 21.60 7.42
CA GLY A 581 10.61 22.71 7.41
C GLY A 581 9.54 22.62 8.51
N LEU A 582 9.07 21.41 8.84
CA LEU A 582 8.06 21.20 9.89
C LEU A 582 8.64 21.32 11.30
N LEU A 583 9.87 20.85 11.51
CA LEU A 583 10.51 20.83 12.83
C LEU A 583 11.33 22.09 13.14
N GLY A 584 11.74 22.84 12.10
CA GLY A 584 12.71 23.93 12.26
C GLY A 584 14.07 23.44 12.78
N LYS A 585 14.43 22.19 12.47
CA LYS A 585 15.64 21.51 12.93
C LYS A 585 16.43 20.97 11.74
N THR A 586 17.73 20.79 11.92
CA THR A 586 18.59 20.15 10.92
C THR A 586 18.28 18.66 10.81
N ILE A 587 18.04 18.18 9.60
CA ILE A 587 17.85 16.76 9.28
C ILE A 587 19.08 16.24 8.55
N THR A 588 19.72 15.23 9.11
CA THR A 588 20.91 14.61 8.51
C THR A 588 20.52 13.30 7.83
N VAL A 589 20.81 13.16 6.54
CA VAL A 589 20.70 11.89 5.82
C VAL A 589 22.09 11.23 5.82
N PRO A 590 22.29 10.12 6.55
CA PRO A 590 23.56 9.43 6.60
C PRO A 590 23.93 8.81 5.25
N PRO A 591 25.23 8.49 5.01
CA PRO A 591 25.60 7.72 3.84
C PRO A 591 24.96 6.33 3.91
N HIS A 592 24.74 5.70 2.76
CA HIS A 592 24.19 4.35 2.70
C HIS A 592 22.85 4.21 3.46
N ASN A 593 22.03 5.27 3.49
CA ASN A 593 20.81 5.38 4.30
C ASN A 593 19.84 4.20 4.12
N GLY A 594 19.85 3.54 2.96
CA GLY A 594 19.02 2.39 2.65
C GLY A 594 19.48 1.06 3.26
N VAL A 595 20.74 0.96 3.73
CA VAL A 595 21.34 -0.31 4.21
C VAL A 595 21.95 -0.22 5.61
N ILE A 596 21.73 0.87 6.34
CA ILE A 596 22.29 1.08 7.70
C ILE A 596 21.95 -0.07 8.66
N GLY A 597 20.76 -0.67 8.55
CA GLY A 597 20.41 -1.86 9.32
C GLY A 597 21.36 -3.03 9.06
N ALA A 598 21.70 -3.30 7.80
CA ALA A 598 22.67 -4.32 7.42
C ALA A 598 24.09 -3.97 7.92
N ILE A 599 24.52 -2.72 7.78
CA ILE A 599 25.82 -2.26 8.33
C ILE A 599 25.88 -2.50 9.84
N GLY A 600 24.82 -2.13 10.55
CA GLY A 600 24.67 -2.36 11.98
C GLY A 600 24.78 -3.84 12.35
N MET A 601 24.18 -4.74 11.56
CA MET A 601 24.29 -6.18 11.79
C MET A 601 25.68 -6.74 11.52
N ALA A 602 26.38 -6.26 10.50
CA ALA A 602 27.75 -6.65 10.23
C ALA A 602 28.66 -6.26 11.41
N LEU A 603 28.45 -5.07 11.99
CA LEU A 603 29.14 -4.60 13.20
C LEU A 603 28.80 -5.46 14.43
N ILE A 604 27.53 -5.87 14.58
CA ILE A 604 27.11 -6.76 15.68
C ILE A 604 27.73 -8.15 15.52
N ALA A 605 27.84 -8.68 14.29
CA ALA A 605 28.53 -9.94 14.01
C ALA A 605 30.02 -9.86 14.35
N ARG A 606 30.67 -8.73 14.04
CA ARG A 606 32.04 -8.43 14.48
C ARG A 606 32.18 -8.43 16.00
N GLN A 607 31.28 -7.74 16.70
CA GLN A 607 31.26 -7.71 18.17
C GLN A 607 31.07 -9.11 18.77
N TRP A 608 30.20 -9.93 18.19
CA TRP A 608 30.00 -11.32 18.59
C TRP A 608 31.28 -12.16 18.41
N ARG A 609 31.95 -12.04 17.26
CA ARG A 609 33.19 -12.77 16.98
C ARG A 609 34.30 -12.40 17.95
N LEU A 610 34.45 -11.11 18.26
CA LEU A 610 35.43 -10.60 19.23
C LEU A 610 35.12 -11.07 20.65
N ALA A 611 33.84 -11.12 21.05
CA ALA A 611 33.45 -11.51 22.40
C ALA A 611 33.53 -13.03 22.64
N THR A 612 33.26 -13.85 21.63
CA THR A 612 33.14 -15.31 21.79
C THR A 612 34.35 -16.08 21.28
N GLY A 613 35.11 -15.54 20.32
CA GLY A 613 36.12 -16.28 19.56
C GLY A 613 35.55 -17.43 18.71
N GLY A 614 34.22 -17.59 18.64
CA GLY A 614 33.54 -18.70 17.97
C GLY A 614 33.64 -18.62 16.45
N LYS A 615 33.93 -19.74 15.77
CA LYS A 615 34.00 -19.80 14.29
C LYS A 615 32.61 -19.55 13.69
N THR A 616 32.55 -18.84 12.58
CA THR A 616 31.28 -18.57 11.88
C THR A 616 30.62 -19.86 11.39
N ARG A 617 29.28 -19.89 11.42
CA ARG A 617 28.44 -20.94 10.84
C ARG A 617 28.01 -20.64 9.41
N PHE A 618 28.54 -19.57 8.81
CA PHE A 618 28.19 -19.17 7.46
C PHE A 618 28.35 -20.33 6.48
N ARG A 619 27.29 -20.64 5.74
CA ARG A 619 27.26 -21.78 4.82
C ARG A 619 27.88 -21.50 3.45
N GLY A 620 28.33 -20.26 3.22
CA GLY A 620 28.83 -19.81 1.92
C GLY A 620 27.75 -19.10 1.10
N TYR A 621 28.12 -18.75 -0.14
CA TYR A 621 27.29 -17.93 -1.02
C TYR A 621 26.22 -18.72 -1.80
N ASP A 622 26.48 -20.01 -2.08
CA ASP A 622 25.54 -20.88 -2.81
C ASP A 622 24.55 -21.57 -1.86
N LEU A 623 23.32 -21.04 -1.81
CA LEU A 623 22.22 -21.60 -1.02
C LEU A 623 21.35 -22.60 -1.80
N SER A 624 21.63 -22.85 -3.10
CA SER A 624 20.77 -23.69 -3.96
C SER A 624 20.75 -25.18 -3.55
N ARG A 625 21.76 -25.61 -2.80
CA ARG A 625 21.96 -27.00 -2.37
C ARG A 625 21.30 -27.34 -1.03
N LEU A 626 20.48 -26.44 -0.48
CA LEU A 626 19.85 -26.65 0.82
C LEU A 626 18.60 -27.53 0.70
N GLU A 627 18.61 -28.68 1.38
CA GLU A 627 17.39 -29.48 1.57
C GLU A 627 16.47 -28.78 2.58
N MET A 628 15.27 -28.41 2.12
CA MET A 628 14.26 -27.71 2.91
C MET A 628 12.91 -28.42 2.77
N SER A 629 12.25 -28.65 3.90
CA SER A 629 10.87 -29.12 3.96
C SER A 629 10.06 -28.28 4.95
N SER A 630 8.75 -28.21 4.78
CA SER A 630 7.86 -27.49 5.69
C SER A 630 6.62 -28.31 6.05
N ARG A 631 6.14 -28.18 7.30
CA ARG A 631 4.83 -28.69 7.72
C ARG A 631 4.06 -27.67 8.54
N ASP A 632 2.73 -27.70 8.43
CA ASP A 632 1.83 -26.83 9.18
C ASP A 632 1.17 -27.58 10.35
N PHE A 633 0.96 -26.91 11.48
CA PHE A 633 0.24 -27.44 12.63
C PHE A 633 -0.39 -26.32 13.47
N ILE A 634 -1.33 -26.64 14.37
CA ILE A 634 -1.91 -25.66 15.30
C ILE A 634 -1.29 -25.84 16.68
N CYS A 635 -0.72 -24.77 17.24
CA CYS A 635 -0.21 -24.75 18.60
C CYS A 635 -1.37 -24.73 19.60
N GLN A 636 -1.51 -25.80 20.38
CA GLN A 636 -2.52 -25.92 21.43
C GLN A 636 -2.00 -25.54 22.82
N ALA A 637 -0.91 -24.77 22.90
CA ALA A 637 -0.31 -24.39 24.18
C ALA A 637 -1.17 -23.42 25.01
N CYS A 638 -2.00 -22.62 24.34
CA CYS A 638 -2.91 -21.67 24.98
C CYS A 638 -4.11 -21.36 24.09
N SER A 639 -5.03 -20.51 24.57
CA SER A 639 -6.25 -20.11 23.85
C SER A 639 -6.00 -19.33 22.55
N ASN A 640 -4.76 -18.93 22.25
CA ASN A 640 -4.43 -18.25 21.00
C ASN A 640 -4.51 -19.16 19.77
N LEU A 641 -4.41 -20.49 19.95
CA LEU A 641 -4.47 -21.49 18.86
C LEU A 641 -3.67 -21.07 17.62
N CYS A 642 -2.41 -20.69 17.82
CA CYS A 642 -1.57 -20.15 16.76
C CYS A 642 -1.39 -21.19 15.64
N GLU A 643 -1.65 -20.80 14.39
CA GLU A 643 -1.24 -21.57 13.22
C GLU A 643 0.28 -21.47 13.07
N MET A 644 0.95 -22.62 13.18
CA MET A 644 2.39 -22.76 13.17
C MET A 644 2.87 -23.40 11.87
N LYS A 645 4.00 -22.93 11.35
CA LYS A 645 4.77 -23.61 10.30
C LYS A 645 6.14 -24.04 10.85
N GLU A 646 6.48 -25.31 10.68
CA GLU A 646 7.80 -25.86 10.99
C GLU A 646 8.57 -26.00 9.68
N PHE A 647 9.72 -25.34 9.57
CA PHE A 647 10.70 -25.57 8.52
C PHE A 647 11.79 -26.51 9.04
N THR A 648 12.15 -27.51 8.25
CA THR A 648 13.33 -28.33 8.48
C THR A 648 14.35 -28.00 7.40
N ILE A 649 15.48 -27.41 7.80
CA ILE A 649 16.58 -26.99 6.93
C ILE A 649 17.80 -27.81 7.32
N GLN A 650 18.29 -28.68 6.43
CA GLN A 650 19.45 -29.56 6.73
C GLN A 650 19.26 -30.33 8.06
N GLY A 651 18.04 -30.84 8.29
CA GLY A 651 17.67 -31.55 9.53
C GLY A 651 17.40 -30.66 10.76
N GLN A 652 17.67 -29.36 10.70
CA GLN A 652 17.39 -28.43 11.80
C GLN A 652 15.99 -27.84 11.69
N LYS A 653 15.23 -27.92 12.79
CA LYS A 653 13.88 -27.37 12.87
C LYS A 653 13.88 -25.90 13.27
N SER A 654 13.05 -25.13 12.59
CA SER A 654 12.70 -23.75 12.88
C SER A 654 11.19 -23.62 12.84
N TYR A 655 10.60 -22.87 13.77
CA TYR A 655 9.15 -22.81 13.99
C TYR A 655 8.66 -21.37 13.88
N TRP A 656 7.50 -21.18 13.26
CA TRP A 656 6.98 -19.89 12.83
C TRP A 656 5.50 -19.78 13.13
N GLY A 657 5.03 -18.59 13.50
CA GLY A 657 3.61 -18.30 13.70
C GLY A 657 3.17 -18.21 15.16
N ASP A 658 4.07 -18.33 16.13
CA ASP A 658 3.73 -18.20 17.54
C ASP A 658 3.62 -16.72 17.95
N LYS A 659 2.55 -16.41 18.69
CA LYS A 659 2.33 -15.08 19.25
C LYS A 659 3.00 -14.85 20.60
N CYS A 660 3.30 -15.93 21.33
CA CYS A 660 3.89 -15.83 22.67
C CYS A 660 5.41 -15.81 22.67
N SER A 661 6.06 -16.32 21.60
CA SER A 661 7.52 -16.42 21.51
C SER A 661 8.18 -17.19 22.67
N ASP A 662 7.39 -17.99 23.39
CA ASP A 662 7.80 -18.65 24.64
C ASP A 662 8.18 -20.12 24.40
N ARG A 663 7.42 -20.83 23.57
CA ARG A 663 7.58 -22.27 23.36
C ARG A 663 8.58 -22.64 22.28
N PHE A 664 8.67 -21.84 21.23
CA PHE A 664 9.36 -22.21 19.99
C PHE A 664 10.59 -21.36 19.68
N ARG A 665 10.81 -20.28 20.44
CA ARG A 665 11.97 -19.41 20.29
C ARG A 665 13.22 -20.07 20.85
N LYS A 666 14.30 -20.07 20.08
CA LYS A 666 15.62 -20.53 20.55
C LYS A 666 16.27 -19.43 21.39
N PRO A 667 17.01 -19.78 22.47
CA PRO A 667 17.80 -18.81 23.21
C PRO A 667 18.82 -18.09 22.32
N SER A 668 19.02 -16.79 22.57
CA SER A 668 20.03 -15.99 21.89
C SER A 668 21.45 -16.46 22.24
N LEU A 669 22.30 -16.67 21.24
CA LEU A 669 23.72 -17.06 21.40
C LEU A 669 24.66 -15.85 21.58
N THR A 670 24.14 -14.69 22.00
CA THR A 670 24.87 -13.41 21.96
C THR A 670 26.17 -13.38 22.76
N GLY A 671 26.47 -14.36 23.62
CA GLY A 671 27.68 -14.42 24.45
C GLY A 671 27.82 -13.29 25.49
N ARG A 672 27.00 -12.25 25.38
CA ARG A 672 26.90 -11.11 26.29
C ARG A 672 26.29 -11.56 27.60
N LYS A 673 26.98 -11.27 28.70
CA LYS A 673 26.40 -11.38 30.04
C LYS A 673 25.36 -10.26 30.22
N PRO A 674 24.11 -10.58 30.59
CA PRO A 674 23.12 -9.55 30.85
C PRO A 674 23.55 -8.73 32.07
N VAL A 675 23.31 -7.42 32.04
CA VAL A 675 23.53 -6.55 33.21
C VAL A 675 22.52 -6.87 34.32
N ILE A 676 21.31 -7.26 33.93
CA ILE A 676 20.23 -7.74 34.80
C ILE A 676 19.80 -9.11 34.28
N GLU A 677 19.99 -10.15 35.09
CA GLU A 677 19.69 -11.55 34.72
C GLU A 677 18.23 -11.76 34.29
N ASP A 678 17.28 -11.14 35.01
CA ASP A 678 15.85 -11.24 34.71
C ASP A 678 15.12 -9.91 34.92
N LEU A 679 14.80 -9.24 33.80
CA LEU A 679 14.05 -7.98 33.79
C LEU A 679 12.60 -8.16 34.23
N PHE A 680 11.99 -9.32 34.00
CA PHE A 680 10.61 -9.60 34.40
C PHE A 680 10.54 -9.77 35.92
N ALA A 681 11.44 -10.56 36.49
CA ALA A 681 11.55 -10.72 37.94
C ALA A 681 11.88 -9.39 38.64
N LEU A 682 12.77 -8.57 38.06
CA LEU A 682 13.05 -7.24 38.59
C LEU A 682 11.82 -6.34 38.56
N ARG A 683 11.07 -6.31 37.45
CA ARG A 683 9.83 -5.52 37.35
C ARG A 683 8.80 -5.97 38.39
N GLU A 684 8.57 -7.26 38.53
CA GLU A 684 7.64 -7.81 39.53
C GLU A 684 8.06 -7.38 40.94
N LYS A 685 9.33 -7.56 41.29
CA LYS A 685 9.88 -7.12 42.58
C LYS A 685 9.68 -5.62 42.81
N LEU A 686 9.94 -4.77 41.81
CA LEU A 686 9.74 -3.32 41.91
C LEU A 686 8.27 -2.97 42.11
N LEU A 687 7.35 -3.62 41.39
CA LEU A 687 5.92 -3.41 41.56
C LEU A 687 5.48 -3.82 42.98
N GLU A 688 5.91 -4.98 43.48
CA GLU A 688 5.60 -5.44 44.83
C GLU A 688 6.15 -4.51 45.92
N GLN A 689 7.34 -3.93 45.71
CA GLN A 689 7.92 -2.93 46.60
C GLN A 689 7.11 -1.63 46.60
N ILE A 690 6.66 -1.16 45.43
CA ILE A 690 5.89 0.08 45.29
C ILE A 690 4.49 -0.08 45.90
N THR A 691 3.84 -1.22 45.69
CA THR A 691 2.48 -1.47 46.22
C THR A 691 2.47 -1.98 47.65
N GLY A 692 3.60 -2.49 48.15
CA GLY A 692 3.74 -3.10 49.47
C GLY A 692 3.03 -4.45 49.58
N ARG A 693 2.71 -5.10 48.46
CA ARG A 693 1.97 -6.36 48.42
C ARG A 693 2.46 -7.25 47.26
N PRO A 694 2.59 -8.58 47.48
CA PRO A 694 2.88 -9.50 46.39
C PRO A 694 1.83 -9.41 45.27
N LEU A 695 2.26 -9.49 44.01
CA LEU A 695 1.35 -9.41 42.85
C LEU A 695 0.36 -10.60 42.80
N ASN A 696 0.72 -11.71 43.46
CA ASN A 696 -0.10 -12.91 43.57
C ASN A 696 -0.84 -13.02 44.92
N ALA A 697 -0.88 -11.95 45.72
CA ALA A 697 -1.55 -11.99 47.00
C ALA A 697 -3.06 -12.20 46.82
N ARG A 698 -3.63 -13.11 47.62
CA ARG A 698 -5.08 -13.30 47.66
C ARG A 698 -5.75 -12.08 48.31
N PRO A 699 -7.00 -11.76 47.94
CA PRO A 699 -7.76 -10.70 48.58
C PRO A 699 -7.85 -10.91 50.10
N THR A 700 -7.87 -9.82 50.86
CA THR A 700 -8.15 -9.83 52.30
C THR A 700 -9.64 -10.10 52.51
N ALA A 701 -9.98 -10.93 53.50
CA ALA A 701 -11.37 -11.34 53.76
C ALA A 701 -12.25 -10.24 54.38
N ASP A 702 -11.80 -8.97 54.35
CA ASP A 702 -12.34 -7.85 55.15
C ASP A 702 -13.60 -7.20 54.56
N GLY A 703 -14.40 -7.93 53.76
CA GLY A 703 -15.68 -7.43 53.23
C GLY A 703 -15.58 -6.24 52.26
N LYS A 704 -14.37 -5.90 51.79
CA LYS A 704 -14.16 -4.87 50.76
C LYS A 704 -14.53 -5.39 49.38
N LEU A 705 -15.01 -4.49 48.53
CA LEU A 705 -15.21 -4.77 47.10
C LEU A 705 -13.85 -4.92 46.41
N VAL A 706 -13.65 -6.07 45.75
CA VAL A 706 -12.39 -6.44 45.10
C VAL A 706 -12.46 -6.13 43.61
N VAL A 707 -11.44 -5.43 43.09
CA VAL A 707 -11.31 -5.11 41.66
C VAL A 707 -10.19 -5.95 41.03
N GLY A 708 -10.59 -6.86 40.14
CA GLY A 708 -9.63 -7.64 39.36
C GLY A 708 -8.97 -6.78 38.28
N LEU A 709 -7.65 -6.59 38.37
CA LEU A 709 -6.86 -5.95 37.32
C LEU A 709 -6.26 -7.01 36.39
N PRO A 710 -6.52 -6.95 35.07
CA PRO A 710 -5.93 -7.90 34.15
C PRO A 710 -4.43 -7.69 34.05
N ARG A 711 -3.65 -8.78 34.12
CA ARG A 711 -2.18 -8.79 33.93
C ARG A 711 -1.82 -8.61 32.46
N ALA A 712 -2.20 -7.47 31.87
CA ALA A 712 -1.91 -7.07 30.50
C ALA A 712 -0.89 -5.92 30.48
N MET A 713 -0.15 -5.75 29.39
CA MET A 713 1.00 -4.83 29.29
C MET A 713 0.73 -3.43 29.87
N ALA A 714 -0.21 -2.68 29.30
CA ALA A 714 -0.52 -1.33 29.75
C ALA A 714 -1.06 -1.25 31.19
N MET A 715 -1.69 -2.33 31.68
CA MET A 715 -2.17 -2.39 33.06
C MET A 715 -1.03 -2.63 34.07
N LEU A 716 0.02 -3.34 33.69
CA LEU A 716 1.21 -3.52 34.54
C LEU A 716 1.99 -2.21 34.69
N ASP A 717 2.15 -1.47 33.59
CA ASP A 717 2.86 -0.18 33.61
C ASP A 717 2.12 0.86 34.46
N LEU A 718 0.79 0.84 34.43
CA LEU A 718 -0.08 1.72 35.23
C LEU A 718 -0.50 1.09 36.57
N TYR A 719 0.02 -0.08 36.93
CA TYR A 719 -0.40 -0.78 38.14
C TYR A 719 -0.20 0.06 39.41
N PRO A 720 0.93 0.77 39.60
CA PRO A 720 1.08 1.67 40.74
C PRO A 720 -0.03 2.73 40.84
N PHE A 721 -0.44 3.29 39.70
CA PHE A 721 -1.53 4.26 39.63
C PHE A 721 -2.87 3.62 39.99
N TRP A 722 -3.24 2.51 39.34
CA TRP A 722 -4.51 1.84 39.58
C TRP A 722 -4.63 1.30 41.00
N HIS A 723 -3.58 0.66 41.51
CA HIS A 723 -3.52 0.19 42.90
C HIS A 723 -3.74 1.35 43.88
N ARG A 724 -3.06 2.49 43.68
CA ARG A 724 -3.26 3.68 44.53
C ARG A 724 -4.69 4.21 44.40
N TYR A 725 -5.19 4.37 43.18
CA TYR A 725 -6.52 4.91 42.92
C TYR A 725 -7.63 4.09 43.60
N PHE A 726 -7.63 2.77 43.41
CA PHE A 726 -8.65 1.90 44.00
C PHE A 726 -8.53 1.84 45.53
N ARG A 727 -7.32 1.80 46.06
CA ARG A 727 -7.10 1.80 47.51
C ARG A 727 -7.60 3.09 48.18
N GLU A 728 -7.35 4.25 47.57
CA GLU A 728 -7.87 5.54 48.05
C GLU A 728 -9.40 5.64 47.90
N ALA A 729 -10.00 4.91 46.94
CA ALA A 729 -11.44 4.77 46.80
C ALA A 729 -12.07 3.74 47.77
N GLY A 730 -11.29 3.13 48.67
CA GLY A 730 -11.75 2.13 49.63
C GLY A 730 -11.95 0.73 49.06
N LEU A 731 -11.48 0.49 47.84
CA LEU A 731 -11.55 -0.79 47.12
C LEU A 731 -10.25 -1.58 47.31
N GLU A 732 -10.36 -2.90 47.19
CA GLU A 732 -9.21 -3.81 47.23
C GLU A 732 -8.74 -4.22 45.84
#